data_AF-A0A834EH80-F1
#
_entry.id   AF-A0A834EH80-F1
#
_cell.length_a   1.000
_cell.length_b   1.000
_cell.length_c   1.000
_cell.angle_alpha   90.00
_cell.angle_beta   90.00
_cell.angle_gamma   90.00
#
_symmetry.space_group_name_H-M   'P 1'
#
loop_
_entity.id
_entity.type
_entity.pdbx_description
1 polymer ?
#
loop_
_entity_poly.entity_id
_entity_poly.type
_entity_poly.pdbx_seq_one_letter_code
_entity_poly.pdbx_strand_id
1 'polypeptide(L)'
;MTFFLESVINQMFRTLDKEEIPVNDGLELLQMVLNFDTKDPLILSCVLTDVSALFPFVTYRPEFLPQVFSKLFSSVTFETVEESKAPRTRAVRNVRRHACSSIIKICRDYPHLALPNFDMLYNHVKQLLSNELLLTQMEKCTLMEALVLISNQFKNYERQKMFLEELMAPVASIWLSEDMHRVLSDVDAFLAYVGADRKSCDPALEDSCGLNRARMSFCVYSIMGVVKRTCWPTDLEEAKAGGFVVGYTPTGNPVFRNPCTEQILKLLDNLLALIRTHNTLYAPEMLAKMVEPFTKALDMLEVEKSAILGLPQPLLELNDSPVYKTVLERMQRFFSTLYENCFHILGKAGPSMQQDFYTVEHLATQLLSSAFVNLNNIPDYRLRPMLRVFVKPLVLFCPPEHYEALVSPILGPLFTYLHMRLSQKWQVINQRSLLCGEDETADENPESQEMLEEQLVRMLTREVMDLITVCCVSKKGADHNSAPPADGDDEEMMATEVTPSAVAELTDLGKCLMKHEDVCTALLITAFNSLAWKDTLSCQRTTTQLCWPLLKQVLSGTLLSDAVTWLFSSVLKGLQTHGQHDGCMASLVHLAFQIYEALRPRYLEIRAVMEQIPEIQKDSLDQFDCKLLNPSLQKVADKRRKDQFKRLIAGCIGKPLGEQFRKEVHIKNLPSLFKKSKPVLETEVLDNEEGGLATIFEP
;
A
#
# COMPACT_ATOMS: atom_id res chain seq x y z
N MET A 1 -25.33 9.74 -16.56
CA MET A 1 -24.80 10.58 -17.65
C MET A 1 -23.31 10.84 -17.50
N THR A 2 -22.83 11.49 -16.44
CA THR A 2 -21.39 11.79 -16.23
C THR A 2 -20.46 10.57 -16.39
N PHE A 3 -20.73 9.44 -15.72
CA PHE A 3 -19.92 8.21 -15.88
C PHE A 3 -19.94 7.63 -17.29
N PHE A 4 -21.06 7.79 -18.00
CA PHE A 4 -21.17 7.35 -19.39
C PHE A 4 -20.29 8.23 -20.29
N LEU A 5 -20.37 9.55 -20.14
CA LEU A 5 -19.54 10.49 -20.88
C LEU A 5 -18.05 10.23 -20.64
N GLU A 6 -17.63 10.10 -19.38
CA GLU A 6 -16.24 9.81 -19.03
C GLU A 6 -15.74 8.53 -19.71
N SER A 7 -16.55 7.47 -19.70
CA SER A 7 -16.20 6.19 -20.34
C SER A 7 -16.08 6.32 -21.86
N VAL A 8 -17.05 7.00 -22.49
CA VAL A 8 -17.08 7.20 -23.95
C VAL A 8 -15.90 8.04 -24.41
N ILE A 9 -15.64 9.20 -23.78
CA ILE A 9 -14.56 10.09 -24.20
C ILE A 9 -13.19 9.42 -23.98
N ASN A 10 -12.98 8.75 -22.85
CA ASN A 10 -11.72 8.03 -22.60
C ASN A 10 -11.48 6.93 -23.63
N GLN A 11 -12.51 6.17 -24.02
CA GLN A 11 -12.37 5.13 -25.03
C GLN A 11 -12.14 5.72 -26.42
N MET A 12 -12.87 6.78 -26.77
CA MET A 12 -12.75 7.48 -28.05
C MET A 12 -11.33 7.98 -28.29
N PHE A 13 -10.71 8.66 -27.32
CA PHE A 13 -9.31 9.14 -27.44
C PHE A 13 -8.27 8.00 -27.42
N ARG A 14 -8.66 6.77 -27.07
CA ARG A 14 -7.79 5.58 -27.14
C ARG A 14 -7.90 4.83 -28.46
N THR A 15 -9.06 4.86 -29.12
CA THR A 15 -9.33 4.02 -30.29
C THR A 15 -9.43 4.77 -31.61
N LEU A 16 -9.90 6.03 -31.60
CA LEU A 16 -10.00 6.81 -32.83
C LEU A 16 -8.66 7.45 -33.19
N ASP A 17 -8.42 7.56 -34.49
CA ASP A 17 -7.30 8.34 -35.01
C ASP A 17 -7.54 9.84 -34.78
N LYS A 18 -6.46 10.61 -34.64
CA LYS A 18 -6.53 12.05 -34.32
C LYS A 18 -7.38 12.86 -35.30
N GLU A 19 -7.46 12.42 -36.56
CA GLU A 19 -8.21 13.09 -37.62
C GLU A 19 -9.73 12.83 -37.55
N GLU A 20 -10.13 11.73 -36.91
CA GLU A 20 -11.54 11.32 -36.80
C GLU A 20 -12.22 11.85 -35.52
N ILE A 21 -11.46 12.51 -34.64
CA ILE A 21 -11.99 13.04 -33.39
C ILE A 21 -12.94 14.21 -33.70
N PRO A 22 -14.19 14.21 -33.19
CA PRO A 22 -15.15 15.30 -33.40
C PRO A 22 -14.79 16.50 -32.51
N VAL A 23 -13.74 17.23 -32.90
CA VAL A 23 -13.15 18.30 -32.08
C VAL A 23 -14.15 19.43 -31.83
N ASN A 24 -14.94 19.83 -32.83
CA ASN A 24 -15.90 20.93 -32.69
C ASN A 24 -17.00 20.59 -31.68
N ASP A 25 -17.60 19.41 -31.80
CA ASP A 25 -18.68 18.96 -30.90
C ASP A 25 -18.14 18.79 -29.47
N GLY A 26 -16.94 18.23 -29.33
CA GLY A 26 -16.28 18.10 -28.03
C GLY A 26 -16.01 19.44 -27.34
N LEU A 27 -15.61 20.46 -28.11
CA LEU A 27 -15.39 21.82 -27.60
C LEU A 27 -16.70 22.55 -27.29
N GLU A 28 -17.75 22.32 -28.08
CA GLU A 28 -19.09 22.85 -27.79
C GLU A 28 -19.61 22.30 -26.45
N LEU A 29 -19.51 20.98 -26.26
CA LEU A 29 -19.85 20.34 -24.99
C LEU A 29 -19.01 20.90 -23.83
N LEU A 30 -17.70 21.07 -24.02
CA LEU A 30 -16.82 21.65 -23.01
C LEU A 30 -17.28 23.07 -22.63
N GLN A 31 -17.60 23.91 -23.63
CA GLN A 31 -18.08 25.26 -23.40
C GLN A 31 -19.41 25.28 -22.61
N MET A 32 -20.34 24.38 -22.96
CA MET A 32 -21.63 24.25 -22.26
C MET A 32 -21.42 23.90 -20.78
N VAL A 33 -20.55 22.93 -20.49
CA VAL A 33 -20.24 22.49 -19.12
C VAL A 33 -19.52 23.60 -18.34
N LEU A 34 -18.59 24.33 -18.96
CA LEU A 34 -17.90 25.46 -18.32
C LEU A 34 -18.87 26.60 -17.94
N ASN A 35 -19.87 26.86 -18.78
CA ASN A 35 -20.85 27.93 -18.60
C ASN A 35 -21.96 27.57 -17.58
N PHE A 36 -22.16 26.28 -17.29
CA PHE A 36 -23.18 25.83 -16.34
C PHE A 36 -22.78 26.14 -14.90
N ASP A 37 -23.57 26.92 -14.16
CA ASP A 37 -23.35 27.20 -12.72
C ASP A 37 -24.38 26.50 -11.83
N THR A 38 -23.95 26.06 -10.66
CA THR A 38 -24.81 25.45 -9.65
C THR A 38 -24.29 25.74 -8.25
N LYS A 39 -25.21 25.82 -7.29
CA LYS A 39 -24.89 25.91 -5.85
C LYS A 39 -25.00 24.55 -5.15
N ASP A 40 -25.41 23.50 -5.85
CA ASP A 40 -25.44 22.14 -5.33
C ASP A 40 -24.04 21.51 -5.46
N PRO A 41 -23.40 21.10 -4.35
CA PRO A 41 -22.06 20.51 -4.38
C PRO A 41 -22.03 19.17 -5.14
N LEU A 42 -23.07 18.34 -5.07
CA LEU A 42 -23.07 17.04 -5.76
C LEU A 42 -23.13 17.24 -7.28
N ILE A 43 -23.98 18.17 -7.74
CA ILE A 43 -24.05 18.51 -9.17
C ILE A 43 -22.74 19.16 -9.63
N LEU A 44 -22.16 20.07 -8.82
CA LEU A 44 -20.87 20.68 -9.14
C LEU A 44 -19.77 19.62 -9.26
N SER A 45 -19.78 18.59 -8.41
CA SER A 45 -18.84 17.47 -8.55
C SER A 45 -19.01 16.74 -9.90
N CYS A 46 -20.23 16.52 -10.38
CA CYS A 46 -20.47 15.93 -11.71
C CYS A 46 -19.93 16.83 -12.82
N VAL A 47 -20.17 18.14 -12.74
CA VAL A 47 -19.65 19.14 -13.69
C VAL A 47 -18.12 19.09 -13.74
N LEU A 48 -17.43 18.97 -12.59
CA LEU A 48 -15.97 18.85 -12.54
C LEU A 48 -15.45 17.56 -13.19
N THR A 49 -16.18 16.44 -13.04
CA THR A 49 -15.86 15.20 -13.77
C THR A 49 -16.01 15.41 -15.27
N ASP A 50 -17.11 16.03 -15.71
CA ASP A 50 -17.39 16.27 -17.13
C ASP A 50 -16.34 17.22 -17.75
N VAL A 51 -15.92 18.28 -17.04
CA VAL A 51 -14.79 19.14 -17.43
C VAL A 51 -13.50 18.32 -17.57
N SER A 52 -13.23 17.43 -16.61
CA SER A 52 -12.01 16.60 -16.63
C SER A 52 -12.03 15.56 -17.75
N ALA A 53 -13.21 15.02 -18.09
CA ALA A 53 -13.41 14.07 -19.18
C ALA A 53 -13.26 14.74 -20.54
N LEU A 54 -13.78 15.96 -20.70
CA LEU A 54 -13.69 16.75 -21.94
C LEU A 54 -12.38 17.54 -22.08
N PHE A 55 -11.53 17.56 -21.05
CA PHE A 55 -10.23 18.25 -21.08
C PHE A 55 -9.32 17.89 -22.26
N PRO A 56 -9.24 16.63 -22.75
CA PRO A 56 -8.39 16.30 -23.91
C PRO A 56 -8.65 17.18 -25.14
N PHE A 57 -9.87 17.71 -25.33
CA PHE A 57 -10.18 18.62 -26.43
C PHE A 57 -9.44 19.97 -26.35
N VAL A 58 -9.02 20.39 -25.16
CA VAL A 58 -8.23 21.63 -24.95
C VAL A 58 -6.88 21.56 -25.67
N THR A 59 -6.36 20.36 -25.96
CA THR A 59 -5.13 20.19 -26.76
C THR A 59 -5.27 20.76 -28.18
N TYR A 60 -6.48 20.77 -28.75
CA TYR A 60 -6.76 21.34 -30.08
C TYR A 60 -7.05 22.84 -30.03
N ARG A 61 -7.59 23.34 -28.91
CA ARG A 61 -7.86 24.77 -28.68
C ARG A 61 -7.41 25.18 -27.26
N PRO A 62 -6.11 25.51 -27.08
CA PRO A 62 -5.57 25.93 -25.78
C PRO A 62 -6.20 27.21 -25.21
N GLU A 63 -6.93 27.97 -26.03
CA GLU A 63 -7.68 29.18 -25.66
C GLU A 63 -8.69 28.95 -24.53
N PHE A 64 -9.21 27.73 -24.37
CA PHE A 64 -10.15 27.37 -23.29
C PHE A 64 -9.49 27.19 -21.92
N LEU A 65 -8.16 27.07 -21.87
CA LEU A 65 -7.43 26.72 -20.65
C LEU A 65 -7.64 27.72 -19.48
N PRO A 66 -7.64 29.05 -19.70
CA PRO A 66 -7.95 30.00 -18.62
C PRO A 66 -9.37 29.84 -18.06
N GLN A 67 -10.36 29.53 -18.91
CA GLN A 67 -11.74 29.33 -18.46
C GLN A 67 -11.88 28.02 -17.67
N VAL A 68 -11.18 26.96 -18.09
CA VAL A 68 -11.09 25.71 -17.34
C VAL A 68 -10.48 25.96 -15.96
N PHE A 69 -9.33 26.63 -15.87
CA PHE A 69 -8.73 26.94 -14.58
C PHE A 69 -9.61 27.84 -13.73
N SER A 70 -10.28 28.83 -14.30
CA SER A 70 -11.25 29.67 -13.57
C SER A 70 -12.37 28.83 -12.93
N LYS A 71 -12.92 27.85 -13.66
CA LYS A 71 -13.94 26.92 -13.14
C LYS A 71 -13.40 26.03 -12.02
N LEU A 72 -12.18 25.52 -12.16
CA LEU A 72 -11.56 24.66 -11.15
C LEU A 72 -11.20 25.43 -9.89
N PHE A 73 -10.51 26.58 -10.01
CA PHE A 73 -10.10 27.38 -8.84
C PHE A 73 -11.29 27.99 -8.11
N SER A 74 -12.36 28.41 -8.80
CA SER A 74 -13.59 28.84 -8.12
C SER A 74 -14.23 27.70 -7.31
N SER A 75 -14.12 26.46 -7.80
CA SER A 75 -14.57 25.26 -7.11
C SER A 75 -13.67 24.86 -5.93
N VAL A 76 -12.38 25.20 -5.96
CA VAL A 76 -11.45 25.03 -4.82
C VAL A 76 -11.87 25.90 -3.65
N THR A 77 -12.37 27.10 -3.91
CA THR A 77 -12.88 28.02 -2.89
C THR A 77 -14.40 27.92 -2.70
N PHE A 78 -15.03 26.85 -3.19
CA PHE A 78 -16.48 26.69 -3.09
C PHE A 78 -16.94 26.65 -1.63
N GLU A 79 -17.99 27.42 -1.35
CA GLU A 79 -18.63 27.53 -0.05
C GLU A 79 -20.12 27.89 -0.28
N THR A 80 -21.01 27.36 0.53
CA THR A 80 -22.44 27.69 0.49
C THR A 80 -22.67 28.96 1.30
N VAL A 81 -23.56 29.84 0.82
CA VAL A 81 -23.70 31.26 1.24
C VAL A 81 -24.04 31.45 2.75
N GLU A 82 -24.35 30.38 3.50
CA GLU A 82 -24.80 30.44 4.90
C GLU A 82 -23.74 30.03 5.96
N GLU A 83 -22.51 29.64 5.58
CA GLU A 83 -21.57 28.91 6.47
C GLU A 83 -20.57 29.74 7.30
N SER A 84 -20.89 30.97 7.72
CA SER A 84 -20.11 31.60 8.81
C SER A 84 -20.52 31.11 10.22
N LYS A 85 -21.58 30.30 10.32
CA LYS A 85 -22.12 29.79 11.60
C LYS A 85 -22.08 28.27 11.78
N ALA A 86 -21.90 27.49 10.72
CA ALA A 86 -21.93 26.02 10.75
C ALA A 86 -20.66 25.42 10.12
N PRO A 87 -20.17 24.27 10.61
CA PRO A 87 -19.02 23.60 9.99
C PRO A 87 -19.40 23.05 8.61
N ARG A 88 -18.49 23.20 7.63
CA ARG A 88 -18.70 22.75 6.25
C ARG A 88 -19.17 21.30 6.17
N THR A 89 -20.05 21.02 5.22
CA THR A 89 -20.58 19.68 4.94
C THR A 89 -19.56 18.77 4.25
N ARG A 90 -19.78 17.45 4.30
CA ARG A 90 -18.93 16.49 3.57
C ARG A 90 -18.98 16.70 2.05
N ALA A 91 -20.14 17.05 1.50
CA ALA A 91 -20.29 17.31 0.07
C ALA A 91 -19.44 18.50 -0.40
N VAL A 92 -19.46 19.63 0.32
CA VAL A 92 -18.62 20.81 0.02
C VAL A 92 -17.14 20.44 0.05
N ARG A 93 -16.69 19.74 1.10
CA ARG A 93 -15.30 19.25 1.18
C ARG A 93 -14.92 18.36 0.01
N ASN A 94 -15.84 17.47 -0.41
CA ASN A 94 -15.59 16.55 -1.51
C ASN A 94 -15.41 17.29 -2.85
N VAL A 95 -16.23 18.32 -3.13
CA VAL A 95 -16.10 19.16 -4.33
C VAL A 95 -14.76 19.88 -4.37
N ARG A 96 -14.37 20.53 -3.28
CA ARG A 96 -13.10 21.27 -3.20
C ARG A 96 -11.91 20.34 -3.42
N ARG A 97 -11.94 19.14 -2.82
CA ARG A 97 -10.93 18.09 -3.04
C ARG A 97 -10.94 17.60 -4.48
N HIS A 98 -12.12 17.42 -5.08
CA HIS A 98 -12.25 17.02 -6.48
C HIS A 98 -11.63 18.07 -7.40
N ALA A 99 -11.93 19.36 -7.20
CA ALA A 99 -11.33 20.44 -7.95
C ALA A 99 -9.80 20.45 -7.85
N CYS A 100 -9.24 20.29 -6.64
CA CYS A 100 -7.79 20.19 -6.45
C CYS A 100 -7.20 18.96 -7.17
N SER A 101 -7.90 17.81 -7.14
CA SER A 101 -7.50 16.59 -7.84
C SER A 101 -7.50 16.78 -9.37
N SER A 102 -8.52 17.45 -9.92
CA SER A 102 -8.59 17.80 -11.34
C SER A 102 -7.44 18.72 -11.76
N ILE A 103 -7.09 19.71 -10.92
CA ILE A 103 -5.92 20.58 -11.17
C ILE A 103 -4.63 19.76 -11.21
N ILE A 104 -4.40 18.86 -10.23
CA ILE A 104 -3.24 17.95 -10.27
C ILE A 104 -3.24 17.09 -11.55
N LYS A 105 -4.38 16.50 -11.91
CA LYS A 105 -4.52 15.64 -13.09
C LYS A 105 -4.11 16.39 -14.36
N ILE A 106 -4.62 17.61 -14.55
CA ILE A 106 -4.24 18.48 -15.68
C ILE A 106 -2.74 18.79 -15.65
N CYS A 107 -2.20 19.18 -14.50
CA CYS A 107 -0.79 19.53 -14.35
C CYS A 107 0.15 18.33 -14.51
N ARG A 108 -0.33 17.09 -14.31
CA ARG A 108 0.42 15.85 -14.51
C ARG A 108 0.35 15.38 -15.96
N ASP A 109 -0.85 15.34 -16.53
CA ASP A 109 -1.12 14.69 -17.81
C ASP A 109 -0.88 15.64 -19.00
N TYR A 110 -1.06 16.95 -18.81
CA TYR A 110 -0.90 17.99 -19.84
C TYR A 110 0.03 19.13 -19.39
N PRO A 111 1.24 18.82 -18.91
CA PRO A 111 2.06 19.82 -18.25
C PRO A 111 2.61 20.86 -19.24
N HIS A 112 2.70 20.52 -20.53
CA HIS A 112 3.07 21.43 -21.62
C HIS A 112 2.01 22.51 -21.90
N LEU A 113 0.73 22.25 -21.62
CA LEU A 113 -0.34 23.26 -21.72
C LEU A 113 -0.34 24.20 -20.50
N ALA A 114 -0.01 23.68 -19.32
CA ALA A 114 0.00 24.45 -18.08
C ALA A 114 1.24 25.34 -17.94
N LEU A 115 2.41 24.91 -18.45
CA LEU A 115 3.69 25.60 -18.30
C LEU A 115 3.68 27.09 -18.74
N PRO A 116 3.11 27.47 -19.91
CA PRO A 116 3.04 28.88 -20.32
C PRO A 116 2.28 29.78 -19.33
N ASN A 117 1.39 29.21 -18.54
CA ASN A 117 0.57 29.92 -17.55
C ASN A 117 1.11 29.75 -16.12
N PHE A 118 2.34 29.25 -15.95
CA PHE A 118 2.90 28.93 -14.64
C PHE A 118 2.91 30.12 -13.70
N ASP A 119 3.35 31.31 -14.14
CA ASP A 119 3.43 32.48 -13.28
C ASP A 119 2.04 32.92 -12.78
N MET A 120 1.01 32.82 -13.62
CA MET A 120 -0.37 33.10 -13.24
C MET A 120 -0.86 32.10 -12.18
N LEU A 121 -0.64 30.80 -12.42
CA LEU A 121 -1.03 29.73 -11.49
C LEU A 121 -0.29 29.86 -10.16
N TYR A 122 1.02 30.11 -10.20
CA TYR A 122 1.86 30.29 -9.03
C TYR A 122 1.39 31.47 -8.17
N ASN A 123 1.17 32.63 -8.79
CA ASN A 123 0.68 33.81 -8.09
C ASN A 123 -0.72 33.59 -7.49
N HIS A 124 -1.62 32.92 -8.21
CA HIS A 124 -2.96 32.63 -7.71
C HIS A 124 -2.93 31.68 -6.51
N VAL A 125 -2.14 30.59 -6.59
CA VAL A 125 -1.94 29.69 -5.46
C VAL A 125 -1.29 30.43 -4.28
N LYS A 126 -0.29 31.28 -4.50
CA LYS A 126 0.35 32.10 -3.44
C LYS A 126 -0.66 33.02 -2.73
N GLN A 127 -1.58 33.63 -3.49
CA GLN A 127 -2.68 34.40 -2.91
C GLN A 127 -3.62 33.53 -2.06
N LEU A 128 -4.01 32.35 -2.55
CA LEU A 128 -4.84 31.41 -1.79
C LEU A 128 -4.15 30.92 -0.51
N LEU A 129 -2.83 30.74 -0.54
CA LEU A 129 -2.02 30.33 0.61
C LEU A 129 -1.79 31.45 1.63
N SER A 130 -1.85 32.72 1.22
CA SER A 130 -1.63 33.86 2.12
C SER A 130 -2.69 33.98 3.23
N ASN A 131 -3.93 33.52 2.98
CA ASN A 131 -4.93 33.38 4.03
C ASN A 131 -4.83 31.99 4.65
N GLU A 132 -4.28 31.92 5.87
CA GLU A 132 -4.03 30.64 6.54
C GLU A 132 -5.31 29.82 6.75
N LEU A 133 -6.48 30.46 6.88
CA LEU A 133 -7.75 29.83 7.25
C LEU A 133 -8.65 29.48 6.05
N LEU A 134 -8.33 29.99 4.85
CA LEU A 134 -9.18 29.81 3.65
C LEU A 134 -9.22 28.36 3.15
N LEU A 135 -8.04 27.74 3.04
CA LEU A 135 -7.87 26.39 2.50
C LEU A 135 -7.54 25.39 3.59
N THR A 136 -8.03 24.16 3.43
CA THR A 136 -7.58 23.03 4.26
C THR A 136 -6.13 22.66 3.93
N GLN A 137 -5.43 22.03 4.86
CA GLN A 137 -4.02 21.63 4.69
C GLN A 137 -3.83 20.73 3.47
N MET A 138 -4.77 19.81 3.25
CA MET A 138 -4.77 18.93 2.09
C MET A 138 -4.96 19.71 0.79
N GLU A 139 -5.89 20.66 0.73
CA GLU A 139 -6.09 21.54 -0.45
C GLU A 139 -4.81 22.33 -0.75
N LYS A 140 -4.22 22.97 0.26
CA LYS A 140 -2.95 23.72 0.12
C LYS A 140 -1.86 22.86 -0.50
N CYS A 141 -1.63 21.67 0.06
CA CYS A 141 -0.57 20.79 -0.40
C CYS A 141 -0.87 20.19 -1.77
N THR A 142 -2.14 19.94 -2.10
CA THR A 142 -2.55 19.46 -3.44
C THR A 142 -2.26 20.51 -4.51
N LEU A 143 -2.49 21.80 -4.20
CA LEU A 143 -2.11 22.90 -5.10
C LEU A 143 -0.57 23.06 -5.19
N MET A 144 0.16 22.90 -4.08
CA MET A 144 1.63 22.88 -4.12
C MET A 144 2.15 21.73 -4.98
N GLU A 145 1.58 20.52 -4.86
CA GLU A 145 1.90 19.37 -5.72
C GLU A 145 1.68 19.69 -7.21
N ALA A 146 0.58 20.38 -7.55
CA ALA A 146 0.31 20.81 -8.91
C ALA A 146 1.39 21.77 -9.45
N LEU A 147 1.84 22.73 -8.62
CA LEU A 147 2.93 23.64 -9.00
C LEU A 147 4.26 22.90 -9.20
N VAL A 148 4.57 21.91 -8.36
CA VAL A 148 5.76 21.05 -8.52
C VAL A 148 5.69 20.24 -9.81
N LEU A 149 4.52 19.71 -10.16
CA LEU A 149 4.34 18.98 -11.42
C LEU A 149 4.60 19.86 -12.66
N ILE A 150 4.17 21.12 -12.63
CA ILE A 150 4.47 22.06 -13.72
C ILE A 150 5.95 22.43 -13.73
N SER A 151 6.57 22.65 -12.56
CA SER A 151 7.99 23.01 -12.48
C SER A 151 8.91 21.92 -13.01
N ASN A 152 8.52 20.64 -12.94
CA ASN A 152 9.23 19.54 -13.59
C ASN A 152 9.42 19.78 -15.11
N GLN A 153 8.51 20.49 -15.78
CA GLN A 153 8.64 20.84 -17.21
C GLN A 153 9.61 21.99 -17.50
N PHE A 154 10.18 22.64 -16.49
CA PHE A 154 11.34 23.51 -16.73
C PHE A 154 12.50 22.72 -17.31
N LYS A 155 12.59 21.41 -17.01
CA LYS A 155 13.67 20.51 -17.44
C LYS A 155 15.06 21.13 -17.22
N ASN A 156 15.21 21.84 -16.10
CA ASN A 156 16.44 22.52 -15.71
C ASN A 156 16.58 22.44 -14.18
N TYR A 157 17.68 21.85 -13.74
CA TYR A 157 17.94 21.56 -12.33
C TYR A 157 17.95 22.83 -11.47
N GLU A 158 18.72 23.85 -11.85
CA GLU A 158 18.86 25.09 -11.06
C GLU A 158 17.54 25.87 -10.98
N ARG A 159 16.79 25.95 -12.08
CA ARG A 159 15.49 26.62 -12.10
C ARG A 159 14.47 25.92 -11.20
N GLN A 160 14.43 24.59 -11.23
CA GLN A 160 13.56 23.82 -10.34
C GLN A 160 13.99 23.94 -8.88
N LYS A 161 15.29 23.88 -8.61
CA LYS A 161 15.86 24.03 -7.27
C LYS A 161 15.45 25.36 -6.64
N MET A 162 15.70 26.48 -7.32
CA MET A 162 15.32 27.81 -6.82
C MET A 162 13.81 27.93 -6.55
N PHE A 163 12.98 27.39 -7.45
CA PHE A 163 11.54 27.40 -7.26
C PHE A 163 11.11 26.60 -6.03
N LEU A 164 11.66 25.40 -5.83
CA LEU A 164 11.33 24.54 -4.70
C LEU A 164 11.82 25.13 -3.37
N GLU A 165 12.98 25.80 -3.37
CA GLU A 165 13.47 26.54 -2.21
C GLU A 165 12.51 27.68 -1.84
N GLU A 166 12.05 28.50 -2.80
CA GLU A 166 11.05 29.54 -2.54
C GLU A 166 9.72 28.93 -2.03
N LEU A 167 9.24 27.88 -2.68
CA LEU A 167 7.99 27.21 -2.33
C LEU A 167 8.03 26.62 -0.92
N MET A 168 9.17 26.05 -0.52
CA MET A 168 9.35 25.38 0.77
C MET A 168 9.86 26.31 1.88
N ALA A 169 10.26 27.55 1.57
CA ALA A 169 10.76 28.49 2.58
C ALA A 169 9.80 28.70 3.77
N PRO A 170 8.47 28.85 3.59
CA PRO A 170 7.54 28.95 4.73
C PRO A 170 7.50 27.67 5.58
N VAL A 171 7.58 26.50 4.92
CA VAL A 171 7.61 25.20 5.60
C VAL A 171 8.90 25.06 6.40
N ALA A 172 10.04 25.42 5.82
CA ALA A 172 11.34 25.39 6.47
C ALA A 172 11.37 26.31 7.70
N SER A 173 10.82 27.52 7.59
CA SER A 173 10.77 28.47 8.71
C SER A 173 9.98 27.94 9.90
N ILE A 174 8.88 27.22 9.67
CA ILE A 174 8.08 26.62 10.75
C ILE A 174 8.79 25.38 11.28
N TRP A 175 9.21 24.49 10.38
CA TRP A 175 9.74 23.16 10.71
C TRP A 175 11.09 23.21 11.43
N LEU A 176 11.96 24.17 11.08
CA LEU A 176 13.30 24.33 11.65
C LEU A 176 13.36 25.35 12.79
N SER A 177 12.21 25.89 13.22
CA SER A 177 12.17 26.75 14.41
C SER A 177 12.56 25.98 15.67
N GLU A 178 13.22 26.66 16.62
CA GLU A 178 13.64 26.04 17.89
C GLU A 178 12.45 25.48 18.67
N ASP A 179 11.33 26.21 18.68
CA ASP A 179 10.08 25.78 19.31
C ASP A 179 9.55 24.49 18.68
N MET A 180 9.51 24.40 17.35
CA MET A 180 9.07 23.18 16.66
C MET A 180 10.05 22.03 16.92
N HIS A 181 11.37 22.27 16.85
CA HIS A 181 12.36 21.22 17.15
C HIS A 181 12.15 20.62 18.55
N ARG A 182 11.88 21.45 19.56
CA ARG A 182 11.53 20.99 20.92
C ARG A 182 10.23 20.19 20.92
N VAL A 183 9.18 20.69 20.27
CA VAL A 183 7.88 20.01 20.16
C VAL A 183 8.00 18.64 19.50
N LEU A 184 8.86 18.48 18.48
CA LEU A 184 9.03 17.21 17.78
C LEU A 184 9.92 16.22 18.54
N SER A 185 10.73 16.69 19.50
CA SER A 185 11.72 15.88 20.22
C SER A 185 11.26 15.42 21.61
N ASP A 186 10.44 16.23 22.29
CA ASP A 186 9.93 15.94 23.64
C ASP A 186 8.46 15.53 23.62
N VAL A 187 8.14 14.38 24.22
CA VAL A 187 6.79 13.80 24.24
C VAL A 187 5.80 14.71 24.97
N ASP A 188 6.22 15.34 26.07
CA ASP A 188 5.35 16.20 26.86
C ASP A 188 5.05 17.52 26.12
N ALA A 189 6.08 18.15 25.53
CA ALA A 189 5.90 19.30 24.65
C ALA A 189 5.01 18.99 23.44
N PHE A 190 5.17 17.80 22.83
CA PHE A 190 4.33 17.35 21.72
C PHE A 190 2.85 17.23 22.12
N LEU A 191 2.57 16.57 23.25
CA LEU A 191 1.21 16.41 23.77
C LEU A 191 0.54 17.75 24.06
N ALA A 192 1.26 18.70 24.67
CA ALA A 192 0.77 20.05 24.94
C ALA A 192 0.53 20.86 23.64
N TYR A 193 1.40 20.71 22.65
CA TYR A 193 1.27 21.38 21.35
C TYR A 193 0.02 20.90 20.58
N VAL A 194 -0.18 19.59 20.56
CA VAL A 194 -1.33 18.91 19.93
C VAL A 194 -2.61 19.08 20.76
N GLY A 195 -2.50 19.26 22.07
CA GLY A 195 -3.62 19.45 23.01
C GLY A 195 -4.27 18.14 23.45
N ALA A 196 -3.53 17.03 23.46
CA ALA A 196 -4.05 15.72 23.90
C ALA A 196 -4.01 15.53 25.44
N ASP A 197 -3.44 16.50 26.17
CA ASP A 197 -3.33 16.58 27.63
C ASP A 197 -4.43 17.44 28.28
N ARG A 198 -5.36 18.00 27.50
CA ARG A 198 -6.40 18.94 27.96
C ARG A 198 -7.69 18.24 28.38
N LYS A 199 -8.16 18.52 29.61
CA LYS A 199 -9.36 17.95 30.25
C LYS A 199 -10.71 18.46 29.74
N SER A 200 -10.76 19.68 29.20
CA SER A 200 -12.01 20.34 28.78
C SER A 200 -11.88 20.87 27.36
N CYS A 201 -12.53 20.19 26.41
CA CYS A 201 -12.84 20.78 25.10
C CYS A 201 -14.09 21.64 25.27
N ASP A 202 -13.97 22.82 25.86
CA ASP A 202 -15.09 23.76 25.91
C ASP A 202 -15.40 24.22 24.46
N PRO A 203 -16.57 23.93 23.88
CA PRO A 203 -16.86 24.23 22.48
C PRO A 203 -16.80 25.74 22.15
N ALA A 204 -16.86 26.58 23.19
CA ALA A 204 -16.83 28.04 23.11
C ALA A 204 -15.42 28.65 23.05
N LEU A 205 -14.37 27.91 23.44
CA LEU A 205 -12.98 28.35 23.32
C LEU A 205 -12.46 27.93 21.94
N GLU A 206 -12.04 28.90 21.12
CA GLU A 206 -11.39 28.60 19.83
C GLU A 206 -10.28 27.55 20.05
N ASP A 207 -10.33 26.46 19.28
CA ASP A 207 -9.38 25.34 19.36
C ASP A 207 -8.00 25.79 18.86
N SER A 208 -7.28 26.52 19.71
CA SER A 208 -5.90 26.99 19.49
C SER A 208 -4.97 25.84 19.10
N CYS A 209 -5.16 24.67 19.70
CA CYS A 209 -4.41 23.46 19.36
C CYS A 209 -4.77 22.90 17.97
N GLY A 210 -5.98 23.17 17.47
CA GLY A 210 -6.39 22.84 16.11
C GLY A 210 -5.49 23.50 15.06
N LEU A 211 -5.13 24.77 15.26
CA LEU A 211 -4.21 25.48 14.37
C LEU A 211 -2.79 24.90 14.45
N ASN A 212 -2.32 24.55 15.64
CA ASN A 212 -1.03 23.89 15.85
C ASN A 212 -0.94 22.55 15.10
N ARG A 213 -1.93 21.66 15.27
CA ARG A 213 -2.03 20.38 14.55
C ARG A 213 -2.10 20.59 13.04
N ALA A 214 -2.83 21.61 12.60
CA ALA A 214 -2.94 21.98 11.20
C ALA A 214 -1.61 22.46 10.61
N ARG A 215 -0.84 23.29 11.33
CA ARG A 215 0.51 23.74 10.90
C ARG A 215 1.50 22.59 10.81
N MET A 216 1.52 21.69 11.79
CA MET A 216 2.35 20.49 11.73
C MET A 216 1.97 19.59 10.55
N SER A 217 0.66 19.36 10.36
CA SER A 217 0.15 18.59 9.23
C SER A 217 0.54 19.24 7.90
N PHE A 218 0.43 20.56 7.78
CA PHE A 218 0.85 21.30 6.59
C PHE A 218 2.31 21.06 6.23
N CYS A 219 3.22 21.09 7.22
CA CYS A 219 4.63 20.83 6.99
C CYS A 219 4.84 19.41 6.47
N VAL A 220 4.27 18.40 7.13
CA VAL A 220 4.41 16.99 6.73
C VAL A 220 3.81 16.73 5.34
N TYR A 221 2.61 17.24 5.06
CA TYR A 221 2.01 17.11 3.74
C TYR A 221 2.83 17.81 2.64
N SER A 222 3.41 18.97 2.92
CA SER A 222 4.23 19.71 1.95
C SER A 222 5.52 18.98 1.63
N ILE A 223 6.23 18.47 2.66
CA ILE A 223 7.43 17.63 2.51
C ILE A 223 7.09 16.40 1.67
N MET A 224 6.00 15.70 2.01
CA MET A 224 5.53 14.53 1.26
C MET A 224 5.21 14.87 -0.20
N GLY A 225 4.47 15.97 -0.44
CA GLY A 225 4.09 16.41 -1.77
C GLY A 225 5.30 16.70 -2.66
N VAL A 226 6.28 17.45 -2.14
CA VAL A 226 7.51 17.78 -2.88
C VAL A 226 8.35 16.53 -3.18
N VAL A 227 8.59 15.67 -2.19
CA VAL A 227 9.36 14.42 -2.38
C VAL A 227 8.68 13.49 -3.38
N LYS A 228 7.34 13.41 -3.35
CA LYS A 228 6.53 12.55 -4.22
C LYS A 228 6.48 13.04 -5.66
N ARG A 229 6.50 14.36 -5.89
CA ARG A 229 6.22 14.94 -7.22
C ARG A 229 7.44 15.46 -7.95
N THR A 230 8.51 15.85 -7.26
CA THR A 230 9.71 16.37 -7.92
C THR A 230 10.42 15.25 -8.68
N CYS A 231 10.68 15.45 -9.97
CA CYS A 231 11.42 14.48 -10.78
C CYS A 231 12.27 15.15 -11.84
N TRP A 232 13.33 14.45 -12.26
CA TRP A 232 14.10 14.78 -13.46
C TRP A 232 13.37 14.31 -14.74
N PRO A 233 13.74 14.84 -15.92
CA PRO A 233 13.18 14.39 -17.19
C PRO A 233 13.39 12.89 -17.43
N THR A 234 12.39 12.23 -18.02
CA THR A 234 12.49 10.80 -18.39
C THR A 234 13.46 10.58 -19.55
N ASP A 235 13.58 11.54 -20.47
CA ASP A 235 14.56 11.50 -21.54
C ASP A 235 15.97 11.83 -21.02
N LEU A 236 16.94 10.98 -21.37
CA LEU A 236 18.31 11.10 -20.87
C LEU A 236 19.03 12.33 -21.41
N GLU A 237 18.78 12.73 -22.67
CA GLU A 237 19.42 13.90 -23.26
C GLU A 237 18.85 15.19 -22.68
N GLU A 238 17.53 15.25 -22.44
CA GLU A 238 16.90 16.34 -21.67
C GLU A 238 17.45 16.41 -20.24
N ALA A 239 17.64 15.26 -19.57
CA ALA A 239 18.20 15.22 -18.23
C ALA A 239 19.66 15.72 -18.18
N LYS A 240 20.49 15.36 -19.18
CA LYS A 240 21.85 15.88 -19.33
C LYS A 240 21.86 17.38 -19.61
N ALA A 241 21.07 17.83 -20.59
CA ALA A 241 20.97 19.24 -20.97
C ALA A 241 20.47 20.12 -19.80
N GLY A 242 19.55 19.57 -19.00
CA GLY A 242 19.02 20.21 -17.79
C GLY A 242 19.95 20.15 -16.57
N GLY A 243 21.09 19.47 -16.65
CA GLY A 243 22.06 19.36 -15.55
C GLY A 243 21.63 18.43 -14.41
N PHE A 244 20.81 17.42 -14.69
CA PHE A 244 20.37 16.43 -13.69
C PHE A 244 21.30 15.23 -13.54
N VAL A 245 22.13 14.94 -14.56
CA VAL A 245 23.09 13.82 -14.51
C VAL A 245 24.41 14.29 -13.91
N VAL A 246 24.84 13.68 -12.80
CA VAL A 246 26.09 14.02 -12.10
C VAL A 246 27.21 13.04 -12.37
N GLY A 247 26.91 11.85 -12.87
CA GLY A 247 27.90 10.81 -13.14
C GLY A 247 27.27 9.52 -13.66
N TYR A 248 28.06 8.46 -13.63
CA TYR A 248 27.65 7.12 -14.05
C TYR A 248 28.12 6.09 -13.02
N THR A 249 27.30 5.07 -12.78
CA THR A 249 27.69 3.91 -11.96
C THR A 249 28.78 3.09 -12.65
N PRO A 250 29.48 2.18 -11.95
CA PRO A 250 30.44 1.26 -12.57
C PRO A 250 29.84 0.40 -13.69
N THR A 251 28.52 0.17 -13.66
CA THR A 251 27.76 -0.56 -14.68
C THR A 251 27.33 0.32 -15.86
N GLY A 252 27.65 1.62 -15.86
CA GLY A 252 27.33 2.56 -16.93
C GLY A 252 25.93 3.18 -16.84
N ASN A 253 25.19 3.00 -15.73
CA ASN A 253 23.88 3.63 -15.54
C ASN A 253 24.05 5.09 -15.11
N PRO A 254 23.23 6.03 -15.61
CA PRO A 254 23.31 7.43 -15.21
C PRO A 254 22.94 7.61 -13.73
N VAL A 255 23.68 8.48 -13.04
CA VAL A 255 23.41 8.90 -11.67
C VAL A 255 22.76 10.27 -11.72
N PHE A 256 21.54 10.37 -11.18
CA PHE A 256 20.75 11.60 -11.18
C PHE A 256 20.82 12.29 -9.83
N ARG A 257 20.64 13.62 -9.84
CA ARG A 257 20.40 14.42 -8.63
C ARG A 257 19.01 15.02 -8.67
N ASN A 258 18.34 15.06 -7.51
CA ASN A 258 17.00 15.65 -7.40
C ASN A 258 17.08 17.13 -6.96
N PRO A 259 16.37 18.07 -7.61
CA PRO A 259 16.31 19.46 -7.16
C PRO A 259 15.81 19.65 -5.73
N CYS A 260 14.99 18.75 -5.20
CA CYS A 260 14.48 18.86 -3.84
C CYS A 260 15.46 18.34 -2.77
N THR A 261 16.53 17.62 -3.14
CA THR A 261 17.40 16.92 -2.19
C THR A 261 17.88 17.84 -1.07
N GLU A 262 18.53 18.96 -1.41
CA GLU A 262 19.15 19.84 -0.42
C GLU A 262 18.14 20.36 0.61
N GLN A 263 16.95 20.74 0.13
CA GLN A 263 15.90 21.27 0.98
C GLN A 263 15.29 20.19 1.88
N ILE A 264 15.07 18.98 1.36
CA ILE A 264 14.44 17.89 2.10
C ILE A 264 15.40 17.30 3.15
N LEU A 265 16.69 17.18 2.83
CA LEU A 265 17.69 16.68 3.79
C LEU A 265 17.81 17.59 5.01
N LYS A 266 17.67 18.92 4.85
CA LYS A 266 17.61 19.87 5.99
C LYS A 266 16.44 19.59 6.95
N LEU A 267 15.35 18.99 6.46
CA LEU A 267 14.13 18.74 7.23
C LEU A 267 14.09 17.32 7.82
N LEU A 268 15.02 16.45 7.42
CA LEU A 268 15.03 15.02 7.75
C LEU A 268 15.19 14.78 9.25
N ASP A 269 16.07 15.51 9.92
CA ASP A 269 16.34 15.32 11.36
C ASP A 269 15.08 15.52 12.21
N ASN A 270 14.34 16.59 11.94
CA ASN A 270 13.07 16.89 12.62
C ASN A 270 11.96 15.90 12.24
N LEU A 271 11.97 15.36 11.02
CA LEU A 271 11.07 14.27 10.63
C LEU A 271 11.37 13.00 11.43
N LEU A 272 12.64 12.63 11.59
CA LEU A 272 13.05 11.48 12.40
C LEU A 272 12.75 11.71 13.89
N ALA A 273 12.90 12.94 14.40
CA ALA A 273 12.48 13.31 15.74
C ALA A 273 10.97 13.10 15.94
N LEU A 274 10.15 13.60 15.01
CA LEU A 274 8.70 13.39 15.05
C LEU A 274 8.33 11.90 15.03
N ILE A 275 8.93 11.11 14.14
CA ILE A 275 8.68 9.66 14.05
C ILE A 275 9.04 8.97 15.37
N ARG A 276 10.19 9.32 15.95
CA ARG A 276 10.63 8.78 17.25
C ARG A 276 9.64 9.10 18.36
N THR A 277 9.23 10.37 18.47
CA THR A 277 8.25 10.83 19.46
C THR A 277 6.89 10.14 19.27
N HIS A 278 6.43 10.00 18.03
CA HIS A 278 5.16 9.35 17.71
C HIS A 278 5.19 7.84 18.02
N ASN A 279 6.31 7.15 17.74
CA ASN A 279 6.50 5.74 18.12
C ASN A 279 6.56 5.56 19.64
N THR A 280 7.24 6.45 20.35
CA THR A 280 7.31 6.44 21.83
C THR A 280 5.94 6.68 22.46
N LEU A 281 5.06 7.45 21.81
CA LEU A 281 3.72 7.74 22.30
C LEU A 281 2.85 6.48 22.48
N TYR A 282 3.14 5.39 21.76
CA TYR A 282 2.46 4.11 21.91
C TYR A 282 2.88 3.33 23.18
N ALA A 283 3.91 3.76 23.90
CA ALA A 283 4.26 3.16 25.19
C ALA A 283 3.11 3.37 26.20
N PRO A 284 2.73 2.36 27.01
CA PRO A 284 1.60 2.47 27.94
C PRO A 284 1.73 3.65 28.92
N GLU A 285 2.96 3.96 29.35
CA GLU A 285 3.27 5.06 30.26
C GLU A 285 3.01 6.43 29.61
N MET A 286 3.22 6.53 28.29
CA MET A 286 3.00 7.75 27.52
C MET A 286 1.54 7.89 27.09
N LEU A 287 0.88 6.78 26.73
CA LEU A 287 -0.56 6.73 26.50
C LEU A 287 -1.35 7.21 27.73
N ALA A 288 -0.91 6.83 28.93
CA ALA A 288 -1.53 7.25 30.19
C ALA A 288 -1.43 8.77 30.46
N LYS A 289 -0.56 9.50 29.73
CA LYS A 289 -0.48 10.97 29.80
C LYS A 289 -1.59 11.66 29.00
N MET A 290 -2.24 10.96 28.07
CA MET A 290 -3.43 11.49 27.38
C MET A 290 -4.61 11.55 28.34
N VAL A 291 -5.35 12.65 28.30
CA VAL A 291 -6.47 12.87 29.22
C VAL A 291 -7.79 12.74 28.48
N GLU A 292 -8.86 12.34 29.17
CA GLU A 292 -10.21 12.27 28.62
C GLU A 292 -10.59 13.62 27.97
N PRO A 293 -11.12 13.65 26.72
CA PRO A 293 -11.66 12.53 25.93
C PRO A 293 -10.66 11.83 24.97
N PHE A 294 -9.35 12.08 25.06
CA PHE A 294 -8.35 11.64 24.09
C PHE A 294 -7.63 10.33 24.44
N THR A 295 -8.09 9.60 25.45
CA THR A 295 -7.52 8.31 25.87
C THR A 295 -7.49 7.27 24.74
N LYS A 296 -8.45 7.34 23.80
CA LYS A 296 -8.55 6.48 22.61
C LYS A 296 -8.07 7.16 21.32
N ALA A 297 -7.30 8.24 21.41
CA ALA A 297 -6.90 9.02 20.24
C ALA A 297 -5.92 8.29 19.31
N LEU A 298 -5.20 7.29 19.80
CA LEU A 298 -4.32 6.44 18.97
C LEU A 298 -5.01 5.17 18.46
N ASP A 299 -6.21 4.85 18.94
CA ASP A 299 -6.96 3.68 18.51
C ASP A 299 -7.35 3.76 17.03
N MET A 300 -7.57 2.58 16.45
CA MET A 300 -8.06 2.42 15.09
C MET A 300 -9.45 3.03 14.91
N LEU A 301 -9.70 3.68 13.78
CA LEU A 301 -11.00 4.30 13.52
C LEU A 301 -12.08 3.25 13.26
N GLU A 302 -13.31 3.51 13.71
CA GLU A 302 -14.44 2.60 13.48
C GLU A 302 -14.69 2.29 12.00
N VAL A 303 -14.52 3.29 11.13
CA VAL A 303 -14.62 3.12 9.67
C VAL A 303 -13.59 2.12 9.14
N GLU A 304 -12.37 2.15 9.68
CA GLU A 304 -11.31 1.22 9.32
C GLU A 304 -11.60 -0.18 9.88
N LYS A 305 -12.12 -0.28 11.12
CA LYS A 305 -12.51 -1.56 11.73
C LYS A 305 -13.58 -2.26 10.89
N SER A 306 -14.63 -1.53 10.53
CA SER A 306 -15.69 -2.03 9.64
C SER A 306 -15.13 -2.46 8.27
N ALA A 307 -14.19 -1.70 7.71
CA ALA A 307 -13.57 -2.04 6.42
C ALA A 307 -12.76 -3.35 6.51
N ILE A 308 -11.98 -3.55 7.57
CA ILE A 308 -11.20 -4.77 7.78
C ILE A 308 -12.10 -6.00 8.01
N LEU A 309 -13.22 -5.82 8.72
CA LEU A 309 -14.21 -6.88 8.95
C LEU A 309 -15.09 -7.17 7.71
N GLY A 310 -14.94 -6.41 6.62
CA GLY A 310 -15.76 -6.56 5.42
C GLY A 310 -17.22 -6.12 5.59
N LEU A 311 -17.50 -5.33 6.64
CA LEU A 311 -18.84 -4.81 6.92
C LEU A 311 -19.15 -3.63 6.00
N PRO A 312 -20.41 -3.50 5.51
CA PRO A 312 -20.82 -2.34 4.75
C PRO A 312 -20.60 -1.04 5.53
N GLN A 313 -20.09 -0.02 4.87
CA GLN A 313 -19.97 1.31 5.47
C GLN A 313 -21.36 1.94 5.64
N PRO A 314 -21.59 2.74 6.69
CA PRO A 314 -22.87 3.40 6.89
C PRO A 314 -23.18 4.35 5.73
N LEU A 315 -24.36 4.18 5.11
CA LEU A 315 -24.87 5.11 4.11
C LEU A 315 -25.20 6.42 4.81
N LEU A 316 -24.44 7.47 4.51
CA LEU A 316 -24.62 8.82 5.07
C LEU A 316 -25.09 9.76 3.96
N GLU A 317 -26.12 10.55 4.23
CA GLU A 317 -26.49 11.67 3.37
C GLU A 317 -25.38 12.73 3.42
N LEU A 318 -24.69 12.93 2.30
CA LEU A 318 -23.47 13.74 2.22
C LEU A 318 -23.72 15.24 2.38
N ASN A 319 -24.94 15.69 2.08
CA ASN A 319 -25.33 17.10 2.11
C ASN A 319 -25.49 17.61 3.54
N ASP A 320 -26.00 16.79 4.47
CA ASP A 320 -26.30 17.23 5.84
C ASP A 320 -25.32 16.68 6.89
N SER A 321 -24.36 15.85 6.48
CA SER A 321 -23.42 15.23 7.42
C SER A 321 -22.18 16.11 7.67
N PRO A 322 -21.84 16.39 8.95
CA PRO A 322 -20.60 17.08 9.28
C PRO A 322 -19.38 16.22 8.93
N VAL A 323 -18.26 16.89 8.65
CA VAL A 323 -17.01 16.23 8.27
C VAL A 323 -16.49 15.28 9.36
N TYR A 324 -16.59 15.69 10.63
CA TYR A 324 -16.23 14.90 11.80
C TYR A 324 -17.44 14.83 12.73
N LYS A 325 -17.72 13.64 13.26
CA LYS A 325 -18.82 13.44 14.22
C LYS A 325 -18.39 13.84 15.63
N THR A 326 -17.12 13.60 15.98
CA THR A 326 -16.57 13.90 17.32
C THR A 326 -15.18 14.53 17.26
N VAL A 327 -14.79 15.20 18.35
CA VAL A 327 -13.43 15.76 18.51
C VAL A 327 -12.38 14.63 18.61
N LEU A 328 -12.76 13.50 19.23
CA LEU A 328 -11.94 12.29 19.28
C LEU A 328 -11.66 11.74 17.87
N GLU A 329 -12.68 11.60 17.02
CA GLU A 329 -12.51 11.13 15.62
C GLU A 329 -11.57 12.05 14.84
N ARG A 330 -11.63 13.36 15.07
CA ARG A 330 -10.71 14.33 14.47
C ARG A 330 -9.27 14.08 14.91
N MET A 331 -9.05 13.81 16.20
CA MET A 331 -7.73 13.52 16.76
C MET A 331 -7.19 12.16 16.26
N GLN A 332 -8.04 11.14 16.19
CA GLN A 332 -7.67 9.82 15.62
C GLN A 332 -7.24 9.94 14.16
N ARG A 333 -7.99 10.69 13.33
CA ARG A 333 -7.59 10.94 11.94
C ARG A 333 -6.29 11.72 11.85
N PHE A 334 -6.06 12.69 12.72
CA PHE A 334 -4.80 13.44 12.77
C PHE A 334 -3.61 12.51 13.05
N PHE A 335 -3.66 11.72 14.12
CA PHE A 335 -2.56 10.80 14.45
C PHE A 335 -2.37 9.71 13.39
N SER A 336 -3.46 9.17 12.82
CA SER A 336 -3.41 8.19 11.74
C SER A 336 -2.70 8.74 10.50
N THR A 337 -3.18 9.88 10.02
CA THR A 337 -2.65 10.48 8.80
C THR A 337 -1.24 11.02 8.99
N LEU A 338 -0.93 11.61 10.16
CA LEU A 338 0.41 12.10 10.48
C LEU A 338 1.43 10.96 10.49
N TYR A 339 1.11 9.85 11.15
CA TYR A 339 1.97 8.66 11.22
C TYR A 339 2.26 8.12 9.82
N GLU A 340 1.22 7.83 9.05
CA GLU A 340 1.37 7.26 7.71
C GLU A 340 2.15 8.18 6.77
N ASN A 341 1.87 9.49 6.80
CA ASN A 341 2.58 10.44 5.94
C ASN A 341 4.07 10.55 6.28
N CYS A 342 4.46 10.45 7.55
CA CYS A 342 5.87 10.44 7.92
C CYS A 342 6.60 9.26 7.29
N PHE A 343 5.99 8.07 7.30
CA PHE A 343 6.55 6.88 6.65
C PHE A 343 6.46 6.94 5.13
N HIS A 344 5.44 7.58 4.55
CA HIS A 344 5.40 7.86 3.12
C HIS A 344 6.55 8.77 2.67
N ILE A 345 6.92 9.79 3.46
CA ILE A 345 8.09 10.63 3.15
C ILE A 345 9.35 9.76 3.11
N LEU A 346 9.62 8.96 4.15
CA LEU A 346 10.80 8.10 4.18
C LEU A 346 10.79 7.05 3.06
N GLY A 347 9.62 6.48 2.75
CA GLY A 347 9.48 5.50 1.68
C GLY A 347 9.67 6.07 0.28
N LYS A 348 9.33 7.36 0.07
CA LYS A 348 9.55 8.07 -1.20
C LYS A 348 10.92 8.74 -1.26
N ALA A 349 11.60 8.96 -0.14
CA ALA A 349 12.92 9.58 -0.09
C ALA A 349 13.97 8.81 -0.91
N GLY A 350 14.02 7.48 -0.75
CA GLY A 350 14.90 6.59 -1.51
C GLY A 350 14.75 6.71 -3.04
N PRO A 351 13.57 6.40 -3.62
CA PRO A 351 13.38 6.51 -5.07
C PRO A 351 13.49 7.95 -5.61
N SER A 352 13.18 8.97 -4.78
CA SER A 352 13.20 10.37 -5.19
C SER A 352 14.62 10.96 -5.25
N MET A 353 15.44 10.71 -4.22
CA MET A 353 16.78 11.32 -4.07
C MET A 353 17.94 10.32 -4.33
N GLN A 354 17.63 9.03 -4.45
CA GLN A 354 18.59 7.96 -4.77
C GLN A 354 19.85 8.02 -3.88
N GLN A 355 21.04 8.14 -4.48
CA GLN A 355 22.32 8.10 -3.80
C GLN A 355 22.39 9.14 -2.69
N ASP A 356 21.92 10.36 -2.92
CA ASP A 356 21.99 11.46 -1.95
C ASP A 356 21.32 11.11 -0.62
N PHE A 357 20.24 10.31 -0.66
CA PHE A 357 19.59 9.81 0.54
C PHE A 357 20.32 8.61 1.14
N TYR A 358 20.70 7.63 0.32
CA TYR A 358 21.35 6.41 0.80
C TYR A 358 22.77 6.63 1.35
N THR A 359 23.42 7.75 1.01
CA THR A 359 24.73 8.16 1.54
C THR A 359 24.65 9.12 2.73
N VAL A 360 23.46 9.39 3.27
CA VAL A 360 23.32 10.17 4.52
C VAL A 360 24.12 9.50 5.63
N GLU A 361 24.91 10.31 6.33
CA GLU A 361 25.80 9.83 7.38
C GLU A 361 25.01 9.09 8.47
N HIS A 362 25.43 7.87 8.80
CA HIS A 362 24.80 7.07 9.84
C HIS A 362 23.29 6.81 9.65
N LEU A 363 22.79 6.81 8.41
CA LEU A 363 21.37 6.64 8.09
C LEU A 363 20.77 5.39 8.73
N ALA A 364 21.46 4.24 8.68
CA ALA A 364 20.97 2.99 9.26
C ALA A 364 20.66 3.14 10.77
N THR A 365 21.61 3.72 11.52
CA THR A 365 21.46 3.96 12.95
C THR A 365 20.43 5.03 13.27
N GLN A 366 20.32 6.06 12.42
CA GLN A 366 19.27 7.08 12.55
C GLN A 366 17.87 6.48 12.35
N LEU A 367 17.68 5.62 11.35
CA LEU A 367 16.42 4.92 11.11
C LEU A 367 16.10 3.94 12.25
N LEU A 368 17.06 3.12 12.68
CA LEU A 368 16.89 2.19 13.81
C LEU A 368 16.50 2.91 15.10
N SER A 369 17.16 4.03 15.39
CA SER A 369 16.88 4.83 16.59
C SER A 369 15.61 5.68 16.50
N SER A 370 14.94 5.75 15.36
CA SER A 370 13.75 6.60 15.16
C SER A 370 12.52 5.80 14.73
N ALA A 371 12.58 5.22 13.52
CA ALA A 371 11.50 4.48 12.89
C ALA A 371 11.20 3.14 13.57
N PHE A 372 12.23 2.48 14.11
CA PHE A 372 12.14 1.16 14.72
C PHE A 372 12.23 1.20 16.26
N VAL A 373 11.98 2.35 16.86
CA VAL A 373 11.82 2.48 18.32
C VAL A 373 10.47 1.93 18.74
N ASN A 374 10.44 1.27 19.89
CA ASN A 374 9.21 0.86 20.56
C ASN A 374 8.29 -0.06 19.72
N LEU A 375 8.85 -0.86 18.80
CA LEU A 375 8.05 -1.76 17.94
C LEU A 375 7.11 -2.67 18.74
N ASN A 376 7.52 -3.08 19.94
CA ASN A 376 6.73 -3.91 20.87
C ASN A 376 5.34 -3.32 21.15
N ASN A 377 5.23 -2.00 21.26
CA ASN A 377 3.99 -1.31 21.61
C ASN A 377 3.24 -0.76 20.39
N ILE A 378 3.88 -0.69 19.21
CA ILE A 378 3.21 -0.30 17.98
C ILE A 378 2.19 -1.38 17.57
N PRO A 379 0.91 -1.06 17.34
CA PRO A 379 -0.12 -2.04 17.01
C PRO A 379 -0.06 -2.49 15.53
N ASP A 380 -0.70 -3.62 15.22
CA ASP A 380 -0.62 -4.26 13.90
C ASP A 380 -1.15 -3.35 12.78
N TYR A 381 -2.20 -2.56 13.04
CA TYR A 381 -2.78 -1.61 12.09
C TYR A 381 -1.86 -0.42 11.77
N ARG A 382 -0.80 -0.17 12.55
CA ARG A 382 0.25 0.83 12.24
C ARG A 382 1.53 0.20 11.71
N LEU A 383 1.91 -0.95 12.24
CA LEU A 383 3.07 -1.68 11.76
C LEU A 383 2.89 -2.10 10.29
N ARG A 384 1.71 -2.57 9.89
CA ARG A 384 1.46 -2.96 8.49
C ARG A 384 1.69 -1.80 7.51
N PRO A 385 1.07 -0.62 7.65
CA PRO A 385 1.37 0.54 6.82
C PRO A 385 2.86 0.90 6.83
N MET A 386 3.52 0.92 7.99
CA MET A 386 4.97 1.18 8.09
C MET A 386 5.80 0.23 7.21
N LEU A 387 5.52 -1.08 7.25
CA LEU A 387 6.22 -2.06 6.42
C LEU A 387 5.95 -1.82 4.93
N ARG A 388 4.68 -1.58 4.56
CA ARG A 388 4.24 -1.43 3.17
C ARG A 388 4.74 -0.14 2.51
N VAL A 389 4.64 0.98 3.22
CA VAL A 389 4.84 2.33 2.65
C VAL A 389 6.25 2.86 2.85
N PHE A 390 6.99 2.33 3.83
CA PHE A 390 8.38 2.72 4.10
C PHE A 390 9.37 1.60 3.84
N VAL A 391 9.30 0.48 4.57
CA VAL A 391 10.35 -0.55 4.53
C VAL A 391 10.46 -1.19 3.15
N LYS A 392 9.32 -1.56 2.55
CA LYS A 392 9.29 -2.19 1.23
C LYS A 392 9.89 -1.29 0.14
N PRO A 393 9.48 -0.01 -0.02
CA PRO A 393 10.14 0.91 -0.94
C PRO A 393 11.62 1.17 -0.62
N LEU A 394 11.97 1.35 0.66
CA LEU A 394 13.36 1.60 1.07
C LEU A 394 14.29 0.52 0.52
N VAL A 395 13.88 -0.74 0.63
CA VAL A 395 14.65 -1.91 0.20
C VAL A 395 14.64 -2.07 -1.32
N LEU A 396 13.46 -1.99 -1.96
CA LEU A 396 13.30 -2.21 -3.39
C LEU A 396 14.07 -1.21 -4.26
N PHE A 397 14.20 0.04 -3.78
CA PHE A 397 14.90 1.10 -4.50
C PHE A 397 16.34 1.33 -4.04
N CYS A 398 16.85 0.52 -3.10
CA CYS A 398 18.21 0.63 -2.62
C CYS A 398 19.20 0.04 -3.63
N PRO A 399 20.26 0.78 -4.04
CA PRO A 399 21.33 0.24 -4.86
C PRO A 399 22.10 -0.88 -4.13
N PRO A 400 22.62 -1.89 -4.87
CA PRO A 400 23.32 -3.03 -4.27
C PRO A 400 24.57 -2.64 -3.48
N GLU A 401 25.19 -1.51 -3.81
CA GLU A 401 26.36 -0.96 -3.11
C GLU A 401 26.07 -0.63 -1.63
N HIS A 402 24.80 -0.35 -1.30
CA HIS A 402 24.39 0.04 0.05
C HIS A 402 23.66 -1.07 0.82
N TYR A 403 23.54 -2.29 0.26
CA TYR A 403 22.84 -3.39 0.93
C TYR A 403 23.49 -3.79 2.26
N GLU A 404 24.79 -4.02 2.29
CA GLU A 404 25.49 -4.41 3.51
C GLU A 404 25.58 -3.26 4.53
N ALA A 405 25.70 -2.01 4.06
CA ALA A 405 25.89 -0.85 4.92
C ALA A 405 24.58 -0.35 5.58
N LEU A 406 23.46 -0.43 4.86
CA LEU A 406 22.17 0.12 5.28
C LEU A 406 21.08 -0.93 5.47
N VAL A 407 20.88 -1.79 4.47
CA VAL A 407 19.70 -2.67 4.42
C VAL A 407 19.84 -3.84 5.38
N SER A 408 20.97 -4.55 5.36
CA SER A 408 21.20 -5.72 6.22
C SER A 408 21.11 -5.40 7.72
N PRO A 409 21.73 -4.31 8.23
CA PRO A 409 21.62 -3.93 9.64
C PRO A 409 20.20 -3.59 10.10
N ILE A 410 19.33 -3.14 9.19
CA ILE A 410 17.92 -2.84 9.48
C ILE A 410 17.07 -4.11 9.40
N LEU A 411 17.18 -4.85 8.29
CA LEU A 411 16.31 -5.99 8.02
C LEU A 411 16.58 -7.18 8.94
N GLY A 412 17.81 -7.40 9.39
CA GLY A 412 18.13 -8.51 10.29
C GLY A 412 17.32 -8.46 11.59
N PRO A 413 17.48 -7.43 12.44
CA PRO A 413 16.71 -7.27 13.66
C PRO A 413 15.19 -7.19 13.39
N LEU A 414 14.79 -6.54 12.29
CA LEU A 414 13.38 -6.41 11.93
C LEU A 414 12.73 -7.77 11.63
N PHE A 415 13.35 -8.62 10.82
CA PHE A 415 12.80 -9.94 10.50
C PHE A 415 12.77 -10.86 11.71
N THR A 416 13.78 -10.82 12.58
CA THR A 416 13.77 -11.53 13.86
C THR A 416 12.60 -11.08 14.74
N TYR A 417 12.39 -9.77 14.85
CA TYR A 417 11.27 -9.21 15.60
C TYR A 417 9.90 -9.62 15.03
N LEU A 418 9.72 -9.47 13.71
CA LEU A 418 8.48 -9.84 13.02
C LEU A 418 8.16 -11.32 13.16
N HIS A 419 9.19 -12.17 13.09
CA HIS A 419 9.06 -13.61 13.35
C HIS A 419 8.49 -13.88 14.75
N MET A 420 9.11 -13.30 15.79
CA MET A 420 8.69 -13.50 17.17
C MET A 420 7.26 -13.02 17.40
N ARG A 421 6.95 -11.79 16.95
CA ARG A 421 5.62 -11.18 17.08
C ARG A 421 4.54 -12.02 16.40
N LEU A 422 4.76 -12.43 15.16
CA LEU A 422 3.80 -13.24 14.42
C LEU A 422 3.62 -14.62 15.05
N SER A 423 4.72 -15.27 15.46
CA SER A 423 4.65 -16.60 16.09
C SER A 423 3.86 -16.57 17.39
N GLN A 424 4.07 -15.55 18.24
CA GLN A 424 3.31 -15.37 19.47
C GLN A 424 1.82 -15.12 19.18
N LYS A 425 1.50 -14.22 18.25
CA LYS A 425 0.10 -13.92 17.89
C LYS A 425 -0.62 -15.11 17.28
N TRP A 426 0.03 -15.84 16.38
CA TRP A 426 -0.53 -17.07 15.81
C TRP A 426 -0.67 -18.20 16.82
N GLN A 427 0.21 -18.28 17.82
CA GLN A 427 0.04 -19.22 18.93
C GLN A 427 -1.23 -18.92 19.71
N VAL A 428 -1.51 -17.65 20.04
CA VAL A 428 -2.73 -17.23 20.73
C VAL A 428 -3.98 -17.58 19.89
N ILE A 429 -3.99 -17.24 18.60
CA ILE A 429 -5.11 -17.54 17.68
C ILE A 429 -5.36 -19.06 17.59
N ASN A 430 -4.29 -19.86 17.48
CA ASN A 430 -4.41 -21.30 17.38
C ASN A 430 -4.89 -21.94 18.69
N GLN A 431 -4.47 -21.44 19.85
CA GLN A 431 -4.93 -21.90 21.16
C GLN A 431 -6.41 -21.59 21.37
N ARG A 432 -6.88 -20.38 21.02
CA ARG A 432 -8.30 -20.01 21.10
C ARG A 432 -9.18 -20.93 20.27
N SER A 433 -8.78 -21.21 19.04
CA SER A 433 -9.51 -22.14 18.17
C SER A 433 -9.61 -23.58 18.70
N LEU A 434 -8.77 -23.99 19.65
CA LEU A 434 -8.84 -25.30 20.31
C LEU A 434 -9.74 -25.28 21.56
N LEU A 435 -9.94 -24.10 22.16
CA LEU A 435 -10.67 -23.90 23.43
C LEU A 435 -12.13 -23.46 23.24
N CYS A 436 -12.50 -22.87 22.09
CA CYS A 436 -13.88 -22.44 21.78
C CYS A 436 -14.91 -23.59 21.59
N GLY A 437 -14.74 -24.70 22.30
CA GLY A 437 -15.75 -25.77 22.44
C GLY A 437 -16.57 -25.68 23.72
N GLU A 438 -16.11 -24.97 24.76
CA GLU A 438 -16.78 -24.93 26.07
C GLU A 438 -16.67 -23.53 26.70
N ASP A 439 -17.83 -22.95 27.01
CA ASP A 439 -18.10 -21.79 27.87
C ASP A 439 -17.44 -20.44 27.55
N GLU A 440 -18.19 -19.49 26.97
CA GLU A 440 -18.03 -18.07 27.36
C GLU A 440 -19.38 -17.31 27.42
N THR A 441 -19.58 -16.68 28.58
CA THR A 441 -20.69 -15.83 28.97
C THR A 441 -20.59 -14.43 28.36
N ALA A 442 -21.75 -13.80 28.23
CA ALA A 442 -21.97 -12.47 27.68
C ALA A 442 -21.17 -11.34 28.34
N ASP A 443 -20.20 -10.79 27.61
CA ASP A 443 -19.85 -9.37 27.62
C ASP A 443 -20.04 -8.81 26.20
N GLU A 444 -20.04 -7.49 26.03
CA GLU A 444 -20.37 -6.81 24.77
C GLU A 444 -19.49 -7.26 23.58
N ASN A 445 -20.07 -8.09 22.71
CA ASN A 445 -19.59 -8.51 21.39
C ASN A 445 -18.08 -8.89 21.25
N PRO A 446 -17.50 -9.70 22.17
CA PRO A 446 -16.10 -10.12 22.14
C PRO A 446 -15.69 -10.77 20.81
N GLU A 447 -16.63 -11.49 20.19
CA GLU A 447 -16.44 -12.14 18.89
C GLU A 447 -15.96 -11.17 17.80
N SER A 448 -16.50 -9.94 17.76
CA SER A 448 -16.13 -8.95 16.75
C SER A 448 -14.72 -8.37 16.94
N GLN A 449 -14.29 -8.19 18.19
CA GLN A 449 -12.96 -7.69 18.52
C GLN A 449 -11.89 -8.76 18.29
N GLU A 450 -12.17 -10.01 18.65
CA GLU A 450 -11.28 -11.14 18.37
C GLU A 450 -11.12 -11.38 16.87
N MET A 451 -12.22 -11.33 16.11
CA MET A 451 -12.17 -11.42 14.65
C MET A 451 -11.35 -10.28 14.02
N LEU A 452 -11.47 -9.06 14.56
CA LEU A 452 -10.68 -7.92 14.10
C LEU A 452 -9.18 -8.15 14.36
N GLU A 453 -8.81 -8.60 15.55
CA GLU A 453 -7.42 -8.93 15.89
C GLU A 453 -6.88 -10.04 14.98
N GLU A 454 -7.62 -11.13 14.79
CA GLU A 454 -7.23 -12.22 13.89
C GLU A 454 -7.01 -11.72 12.45
N GLN A 455 -7.92 -10.88 11.96
CA GLN A 455 -7.81 -10.33 10.61
C GLN A 455 -6.62 -9.37 10.47
N LEU A 456 -6.33 -8.55 11.48
CA LEU A 456 -5.13 -7.71 11.52
C LEU A 456 -3.86 -8.56 11.47
N VAL A 457 -3.80 -9.67 12.21
CA VAL A 457 -2.66 -10.60 12.20
C VAL A 457 -2.50 -11.27 10.85
N ARG A 458 -3.59 -11.68 10.19
CA ARG A 458 -3.55 -12.18 8.81
C ARG A 458 -3.01 -11.15 7.83
N MET A 459 -3.51 -9.92 7.89
CA MET A 459 -3.06 -8.85 7.00
C MET A 459 -1.58 -8.50 7.24
N LEU A 460 -1.14 -8.44 8.50
CA LEU A 460 0.26 -8.24 8.84
C LEU A 460 1.13 -9.41 8.35
N THR A 461 0.69 -10.65 8.53
CA THR A 461 1.37 -11.85 8.04
C THR A 461 1.59 -11.78 6.53
N ARG A 462 0.55 -11.43 5.78
CA ARG A 462 0.64 -11.27 4.32
C ARG A 462 1.65 -10.19 3.93
N GLU A 463 1.64 -9.05 4.63
CA GLU A 463 2.59 -7.97 4.36
C GLU A 463 4.04 -8.38 4.66
N VAL A 464 4.29 -9.07 5.78
CA VAL A 464 5.62 -9.57 6.14
C VAL A 464 6.11 -10.60 5.13
N MET A 465 5.24 -11.53 4.70
CA MET A 465 5.60 -12.54 3.70
C MET A 465 5.87 -11.90 2.34
N ASP A 466 5.09 -10.89 1.95
CA ASP A 466 5.32 -10.14 0.72
C ASP A 466 6.64 -9.35 0.79
N LEU A 467 6.93 -8.69 1.91
CA LEU A 467 8.20 -8.01 2.15
C LEU A 467 9.39 -8.96 2.02
N ILE A 468 9.36 -10.11 2.72
CA ILE A 468 10.44 -11.10 2.62
C ILE A 468 10.59 -11.61 1.18
N THR A 469 9.47 -11.86 0.50
CA THR A 469 9.45 -12.34 -0.89
C THR A 469 10.13 -11.35 -1.82
N VAL A 470 9.78 -10.05 -1.75
CA VAL A 470 10.40 -9.05 -2.62
C VAL A 470 11.87 -8.79 -2.26
N CYS A 471 12.26 -8.95 -1.00
CA CYS A 471 13.66 -8.83 -0.60
C CYS A 471 14.51 -9.98 -1.15
N CYS A 472 13.97 -11.21 -1.18
CA CYS A 472 14.76 -12.40 -1.43
C CYS A 472 14.60 -12.98 -2.84
N VAL A 473 13.46 -12.79 -3.51
CA VAL A 473 13.09 -13.56 -4.71
C VAL A 473 12.93 -12.67 -5.93
N SER A 474 13.64 -13.01 -7.01
CA SER A 474 13.48 -12.32 -8.28
C SER A 474 12.25 -12.87 -9.02
N LYS A 475 11.32 -11.99 -9.40
CA LYS A 475 10.32 -12.30 -10.42
C LYS A 475 10.92 -11.95 -11.78
N LYS A 476 11.42 -12.95 -12.51
CA LYS A 476 11.76 -12.78 -13.94
C LYS A 476 10.48 -12.38 -14.68
N GLY A 477 10.33 -11.10 -15.00
CA GLY A 477 9.16 -10.56 -15.72
C GLY A 477 8.78 -9.10 -15.43
N ALA A 478 9.41 -8.41 -14.48
CA ALA A 478 9.17 -6.98 -14.27
C ALA A 478 10.46 -6.19 -14.48
N ASP A 479 10.65 -5.63 -15.68
CA ASP A 479 11.68 -4.63 -15.93
C ASP A 479 11.47 -3.46 -14.95
N HIS A 480 12.46 -3.22 -14.07
CA HIS A 480 12.46 -2.11 -13.10
C HIS A 480 12.67 -0.72 -13.73
N ASN A 481 12.50 -0.58 -15.05
CA ASN A 481 12.64 0.69 -15.77
C ASN A 481 11.30 1.37 -16.09
N SER A 482 10.15 0.79 -15.73
CA SER A 482 8.88 1.51 -15.79
C SER A 482 8.66 2.31 -14.51
N ALA A 483 8.49 3.63 -14.65
CA ALA A 483 8.05 4.53 -13.59
C ALA A 483 6.90 3.92 -12.77
N PRO A 484 6.85 4.12 -11.43
CA PRO A 484 5.79 3.56 -10.62
C PRO A 484 4.43 4.03 -11.17
N PRO A 485 3.45 3.14 -11.40
CA PRO A 485 2.11 3.58 -11.73
C PRO A 485 1.63 4.49 -10.59
N ALA A 486 1.27 5.72 -10.96
CA ALA A 486 0.68 6.67 -10.03
C ALA A 486 -0.70 6.15 -9.63
N ASP A 487 -0.88 5.90 -8.33
CA ASP A 487 -2.14 5.67 -7.60
C ASP A 487 -3.33 5.16 -8.44
N GLY A 488 -3.51 3.84 -8.39
CA GLY A 488 -4.75 3.15 -8.74
C GLY A 488 -4.90 1.95 -7.81
N ASP A 489 -5.68 2.13 -6.75
CA ASP A 489 -6.29 1.03 -5.99
C ASP A 489 -7.31 0.39 -6.95
N ASP A 490 -6.94 -0.72 -7.59
CA ASP A 490 -7.84 -1.76 -8.14
C ASP A 490 -7.05 -2.68 -9.06
N GLU A 491 -6.35 -3.68 -8.52
CA GLU A 491 -6.04 -4.94 -9.24
C GLU A 491 -5.88 -6.11 -8.24
N GLU A 492 -6.95 -6.47 -7.53
CA GLU A 492 -7.16 -7.86 -7.08
C GLU A 492 -8.12 -8.56 -8.06
N MET A 493 -7.71 -8.67 -9.34
CA MET A 493 -8.37 -9.60 -10.27
C MET A 493 -7.61 -10.92 -10.29
N MET A 494 -8.38 -11.98 -10.03
CA MET A 494 -7.97 -13.39 -9.94
C MET A 494 -7.12 -13.83 -11.14
N ALA A 495 -5.81 -13.96 -10.95
CA ALA A 495 -4.98 -14.76 -11.86
C ALA A 495 -5.14 -16.25 -11.52
N THR A 496 -6.19 -16.88 -12.06
CA THR A 496 -6.38 -18.34 -12.05
C THR A 496 -5.70 -19.01 -13.24
N GLU A 497 -4.43 -18.70 -13.49
CA GLU A 497 -3.62 -19.42 -14.47
C GLU A 497 -2.34 -19.95 -13.83
N VAL A 498 -2.34 -21.25 -13.57
CA VAL A 498 -1.17 -22.01 -13.11
C VAL A 498 -0.31 -22.31 -14.34
N THR A 499 0.48 -21.34 -14.78
CA THR A 499 1.58 -21.61 -15.73
C THR A 499 2.77 -22.24 -14.98
N PRO A 500 3.44 -23.28 -15.52
CA PRO A 500 4.56 -23.92 -14.83
C PRO A 500 5.79 -23.00 -14.77
N SER A 501 6.24 -22.72 -13.54
CA SER A 501 7.60 -22.46 -13.07
C SER A 501 8.60 -21.85 -14.08
N ALA A 502 8.73 -20.52 -14.06
CA ALA A 502 10.08 -19.97 -14.00
C ALA A 502 10.65 -20.35 -12.63
N VAL A 503 11.82 -20.98 -12.58
CA VAL A 503 12.46 -21.30 -11.30
C VAL A 503 12.76 -19.98 -10.60
N ALA A 504 12.04 -19.70 -9.51
CA ALA A 504 12.33 -18.54 -8.67
C ALA A 504 13.78 -18.64 -8.18
N GLU A 505 14.56 -17.59 -8.39
CA GLU A 505 15.97 -17.50 -7.98
C GLU A 505 16.12 -16.37 -6.96
N LEU A 506 17.11 -16.51 -6.07
CA LEU A 506 17.40 -15.49 -5.09
C LEU A 506 17.96 -14.22 -5.76
N THR A 507 17.45 -13.06 -5.32
CA THR A 507 18.02 -11.75 -5.66
C THR A 507 19.41 -11.59 -5.05
N ASP A 508 20.18 -10.60 -5.51
CA ASP A 508 21.49 -10.31 -4.90
C ASP A 508 21.36 -9.81 -3.45
N LEU A 509 20.27 -9.09 -3.13
CA LEU A 509 19.92 -8.78 -1.75
C LEU A 509 19.61 -10.05 -0.95
N GLY A 510 18.82 -10.97 -1.50
CA GLY A 510 18.51 -12.25 -0.87
C GLY A 510 19.78 -13.04 -0.55
N LYS A 511 20.72 -13.13 -1.52
CA LYS A 511 22.03 -13.76 -1.29
C LYS A 511 22.83 -13.04 -0.20
N CYS A 512 22.80 -11.71 -0.17
CA CYS A 512 23.46 -10.88 0.84
C CYS A 512 22.88 -11.14 2.25
N LEU A 513 21.57 -11.10 2.42
CA LEU A 513 20.89 -11.39 3.69
C LEU A 513 21.17 -12.81 4.19
N MET A 514 21.20 -13.80 3.28
CA MET A 514 21.46 -15.20 3.61
C MET A 514 22.91 -15.48 4.04
N LYS A 515 23.85 -14.52 3.92
CA LYS A 515 25.21 -14.67 4.47
C LYS A 515 25.25 -14.53 6.00
N HIS A 516 24.32 -13.76 6.57
CA HIS A 516 24.26 -13.50 8.00
C HIS A 516 23.45 -14.62 8.67
N GLU A 517 24.08 -15.38 9.59
CA GLU A 517 23.48 -16.59 10.17
C GLU A 517 22.14 -16.33 10.88
N ASP A 518 22.05 -15.26 11.67
CA ASP A 518 20.84 -14.89 12.40
C ASP A 518 19.69 -14.56 11.44
N VAL A 519 19.99 -13.82 10.37
CA VAL A 519 19.00 -13.39 9.37
C VAL A 519 18.54 -14.58 8.54
N CYS A 520 19.47 -15.42 8.09
CA CYS A 520 19.19 -16.67 7.39
C CYS A 520 18.26 -17.57 8.21
N THR A 521 18.56 -17.72 9.50
CA THR A 521 17.77 -18.52 10.45
C THR A 521 16.37 -17.92 10.61
N ALA A 522 16.25 -16.61 10.86
CA ALA A 522 14.97 -15.93 10.98
C ALA A 522 14.12 -16.05 9.70
N LEU A 523 14.72 -15.90 8.52
CA LEU A 523 14.04 -16.01 7.23
C LEU A 523 13.52 -17.43 6.96
N LEU A 524 14.37 -18.45 7.15
CA LEU A 524 13.99 -19.85 6.97
C LEU A 524 12.89 -20.25 7.96
N ILE A 525 13.07 -19.96 9.24
CA ILE A 525 12.08 -20.31 10.26
C ILE A 525 10.75 -19.61 9.98
N THR A 526 10.77 -18.32 9.62
CA THR A 526 9.55 -17.56 9.32
C THR A 526 8.83 -18.12 8.10
N ALA A 527 9.55 -18.36 6.99
CA ALA A 527 8.95 -18.86 5.76
C ALA A 527 8.29 -20.23 5.97
N PHE A 528 8.95 -21.15 6.66
CA PHE A 528 8.43 -22.50 6.89
C PHE A 528 7.36 -22.57 7.99
N ASN A 529 7.45 -21.76 9.05
CA ASN A 529 6.37 -21.65 10.04
C ASN A 529 5.10 -21.04 9.45
N SER A 530 5.23 -20.13 8.48
CA SER A 530 4.07 -19.51 7.82
C SER A 530 3.13 -20.53 7.17
N LEU A 531 3.66 -21.71 6.78
CA LEU A 531 2.88 -22.78 6.16
C LEU A 531 1.84 -23.37 7.11
N ALA A 532 2.05 -23.26 8.42
CA ALA A 532 1.15 -23.78 9.44
C ALA A 532 0.17 -22.74 10.00
N TRP A 533 0.31 -21.47 9.63
CA TRP A 533 -0.57 -20.39 10.06
C TRP A 533 -1.88 -20.40 9.26
N LYS A 534 -3.02 -20.14 9.91
CA LYS A 534 -4.36 -20.24 9.28
C LYS A 534 -4.67 -19.08 8.32
N ASP A 535 -3.83 -18.92 7.29
CA ASP A 535 -4.02 -18.01 6.16
C ASP A 535 -3.60 -18.70 4.86
N THR A 536 -4.58 -19.20 4.12
CA THR A 536 -4.39 -19.96 2.88
C THR A 536 -3.61 -19.18 1.81
N LEU A 537 -3.83 -17.85 1.71
CA LEU A 537 -3.19 -17.02 0.68
C LEU A 537 -1.68 -16.87 0.93
N SER A 538 -1.26 -16.60 2.16
CA SER A 538 0.17 -16.54 2.48
C SER A 538 0.82 -17.89 2.29
N CYS A 539 0.21 -19.00 2.76
CA CYS A 539 0.72 -20.35 2.56
C CYS A 539 1.00 -20.67 1.09
N GLN A 540 0.06 -20.40 0.17
CA GLN A 540 0.27 -20.66 -1.26
C GLN A 540 1.41 -19.78 -1.83
N ARG A 541 1.45 -18.49 -1.50
CA ARG A 541 2.48 -17.56 -2.00
C ARG A 541 3.87 -17.93 -1.50
N THR A 542 4.03 -18.18 -0.20
CA THR A 542 5.33 -18.52 0.40
C THR A 542 5.85 -19.85 -0.11
N THR A 543 4.98 -20.86 -0.22
CA THR A 543 5.35 -22.18 -0.77
C THR A 543 5.87 -22.08 -2.19
N THR A 544 5.17 -21.33 -3.05
CA THR A 544 5.48 -21.26 -4.49
C THR A 544 6.67 -20.36 -4.81
N GLN A 545 6.84 -19.26 -4.06
CA GLN A 545 7.82 -18.22 -4.40
C GLN A 545 9.05 -18.24 -3.50
N LEU A 546 8.92 -18.58 -2.21
CA LEU A 546 9.92 -18.25 -1.20
C LEU A 546 10.64 -19.47 -0.59
N CYS A 547 9.92 -20.51 -0.17
CA CYS A 547 10.48 -21.61 0.60
C CYS A 547 11.61 -22.36 -0.14
N TRP A 548 11.40 -22.66 -1.43
CA TRP A 548 12.38 -23.42 -2.21
C TRP A 548 13.66 -22.62 -2.51
N PRO A 549 13.61 -21.35 -2.99
CA PRO A 549 14.82 -20.55 -3.20
C PRO A 549 15.66 -20.37 -1.93
N LEU A 550 15.03 -20.14 -0.78
CA LEU A 550 15.74 -20.01 0.50
C LEU A 550 16.45 -21.32 0.87
N LEU A 551 15.76 -22.46 0.77
CA LEU A 551 16.35 -23.75 1.08
C LEU A 551 17.50 -24.08 0.13
N LYS A 552 17.32 -23.86 -1.18
CA LYS A 552 18.32 -24.15 -2.21
C LYS A 552 19.67 -23.49 -1.93
N GLN A 553 19.66 -22.28 -1.37
CA GLN A 553 20.88 -21.54 -1.02
C GLN A 553 21.66 -22.16 0.14
N VAL A 554 20.98 -22.80 1.08
CA VAL A 554 21.61 -23.46 2.23
C VAL A 554 21.91 -24.94 1.98
N LEU A 555 21.41 -25.53 0.89
CA LEU A 555 21.72 -26.91 0.48
C LEU A 555 23.21 -27.14 0.18
N SER A 556 23.98 -26.10 -0.17
CA SER A 556 25.43 -26.25 -0.34
C SER A 556 26.19 -26.34 0.99
N GLY A 557 25.58 -25.89 2.10
CA GLY A 557 26.14 -25.99 3.44
C GLY A 557 25.78 -27.29 4.16
N THR A 558 26.32 -27.48 5.36
CA THR A 558 25.94 -28.58 6.25
C THR A 558 24.73 -28.17 7.08
N LEU A 559 23.56 -28.73 6.78
CA LEU A 559 22.37 -28.56 7.61
C LEU A 559 22.44 -29.51 8.83
N LEU A 560 22.02 -29.02 9.99
CA LEU A 560 21.81 -29.83 11.18
C LEU A 560 20.66 -30.82 10.93
N SER A 561 20.82 -32.06 11.40
CA SER A 561 19.82 -33.13 11.23
C SER A 561 18.44 -32.74 11.80
N ASP A 562 18.42 -32.08 12.96
CA ASP A 562 17.19 -31.57 13.59
C ASP A 562 16.50 -30.49 12.72
N ALA A 563 17.29 -29.63 12.07
CA ALA A 563 16.75 -28.59 11.19
C ALA A 563 16.10 -29.20 9.93
N VAL A 564 16.71 -30.24 9.36
CA VAL A 564 16.15 -30.98 8.22
C VAL A 564 14.81 -31.64 8.60
N THR A 565 14.77 -32.28 9.76
CA THR A 565 13.57 -32.91 10.32
C THR A 565 12.46 -31.89 10.54
N TRP A 566 12.81 -30.74 11.12
CA TRP A 566 11.88 -29.64 11.39
C TRP A 566 11.32 -29.02 10.10
N LEU A 567 12.17 -28.72 9.12
CA LEU A 567 11.76 -28.14 7.83
C LEU A 567 10.74 -29.03 7.11
N PHE A 568 11.02 -30.33 7.03
CA PHE A 568 10.12 -31.27 6.37
C PHE A 568 8.80 -31.40 7.15
N SER A 569 8.87 -31.47 8.49
CA SER A 569 7.68 -31.49 9.36
C SER A 569 6.81 -30.24 9.21
N SER A 570 7.41 -29.06 9.05
CA SER A 570 6.69 -27.80 8.85
C SER A 570 5.87 -27.80 7.55
N VAL A 571 6.41 -28.37 6.46
CA VAL A 571 5.66 -28.53 5.20
C VAL A 571 4.51 -29.52 5.35
N LEU A 572 4.74 -30.65 6.03
CA LEU A 572 3.68 -31.63 6.32
C LEU A 572 2.58 -31.04 7.21
N LYS A 573 2.94 -30.25 8.22
CA LYS A 573 1.98 -29.52 9.06
C LYS A 573 1.16 -28.52 8.23
N GLY A 574 1.78 -27.84 7.26
CA GLY A 574 1.04 -27.00 6.32
C GLY A 574 0.05 -27.78 5.45
N LEU A 575 0.40 -29.00 5.03
CA LEU A 575 -0.54 -29.90 4.32
C LEU A 575 -1.70 -30.34 5.22
N GLN A 576 -1.46 -30.54 6.50
CA GLN A 576 -2.52 -30.87 7.47
C GLN A 576 -3.47 -29.68 7.66
N THR A 577 -2.94 -28.46 7.75
CA THR A 577 -3.75 -27.24 7.94
C THR A 577 -4.53 -26.84 6.68
N HIS A 578 -3.91 -26.88 5.49
CA HIS A 578 -4.47 -26.29 4.26
C HIS A 578 -4.78 -27.30 3.16
N GLY A 579 -4.59 -28.60 3.39
CA GLY A 579 -4.73 -29.65 2.38
C GLY A 579 -6.09 -29.70 1.69
N GLN A 580 -7.14 -29.18 2.34
CA GLN A 580 -8.48 -29.06 1.78
C GLN A 580 -8.56 -28.10 0.58
N HIS A 581 -7.60 -27.18 0.44
CA HIS A 581 -7.53 -26.21 -0.65
C HIS A 581 -6.63 -26.73 -1.77
N ASP A 582 -7.19 -26.92 -2.96
CA ASP A 582 -6.50 -27.52 -4.11
C ASP A 582 -5.19 -26.78 -4.47
N GLY A 583 -5.19 -25.44 -4.40
CA GLY A 583 -4.02 -24.60 -4.67
C GLY A 583 -2.86 -24.80 -3.67
N CYS A 584 -3.16 -24.82 -2.37
CA CYS A 584 -2.18 -25.09 -1.33
C CYS A 584 -1.69 -26.54 -1.38
N MET A 585 -2.60 -27.51 -1.54
CA MET A 585 -2.23 -28.92 -1.68
C MET A 585 -1.26 -29.12 -2.84
N ALA A 586 -1.56 -28.60 -4.04
CA ALA A 586 -0.69 -28.78 -5.20
C ALA A 586 0.70 -28.15 -5.00
N SER A 587 0.75 -26.98 -4.37
CA SER A 587 1.99 -26.24 -4.09
C SER A 587 2.82 -26.91 -2.99
N LEU A 588 2.20 -27.32 -1.89
CA LEU A 588 2.88 -27.95 -0.77
C LEU A 588 3.34 -29.37 -1.10
N VAL A 589 2.56 -30.15 -1.86
CA VAL A 589 3.01 -31.45 -2.39
C VAL A 589 4.22 -31.25 -3.31
N HIS A 590 4.26 -30.16 -4.09
CA HIS A 590 5.42 -29.84 -4.91
C HIS A 590 6.66 -29.56 -4.06
N LEU A 591 6.53 -28.68 -3.06
CA LEU A 591 7.62 -28.32 -2.17
C LEU A 591 8.11 -29.54 -1.38
N ALA A 592 7.21 -30.33 -0.80
CA ALA A 592 7.54 -31.57 -0.09
C ALA A 592 8.32 -32.55 -0.98
N PHE A 593 7.90 -32.71 -2.24
CA PHE A 593 8.61 -33.55 -3.21
C PHE A 593 10.03 -33.02 -3.49
N GLN A 594 10.20 -31.70 -3.73
CA GLN A 594 11.51 -31.09 -3.98
C GLN A 594 12.45 -31.24 -2.78
N ILE A 595 11.95 -31.03 -1.56
CA ILE A 595 12.71 -31.20 -0.32
C ILE A 595 13.14 -32.65 -0.15
N TYR A 596 12.21 -33.59 -0.35
CA TYR A 596 12.50 -35.02 -0.23
C TYR A 596 13.58 -35.44 -1.24
N GLU A 597 13.44 -35.07 -2.51
CA GLU A 597 14.41 -35.43 -3.55
C GLU A 597 15.81 -34.85 -3.30
N ALA A 598 15.90 -33.60 -2.80
CA ALA A 598 17.18 -32.94 -2.58
C ALA A 598 17.90 -33.37 -1.30
N LEU A 599 17.16 -33.61 -0.21
CA LEU A 599 17.75 -33.87 1.11
C LEU A 599 17.84 -35.36 1.44
N ARG A 600 16.94 -36.21 0.94
CA ARG A 600 16.92 -37.65 1.24
C ARG A 600 18.24 -38.39 0.91
N PRO A 601 18.96 -38.06 -0.17
CA PRO A 601 20.26 -38.68 -0.45
C PRO A 601 21.36 -38.36 0.59
N ARG A 602 21.18 -37.30 1.38
CA ARG A 602 22.16 -36.82 2.37
C ARG A 602 21.75 -37.10 3.81
N TYR A 603 20.44 -37.11 4.09
CA TYR A 603 19.87 -37.23 5.43
C TYR A 603 18.88 -38.39 5.50
N LEU A 604 19.15 -39.36 6.38
CA LEU A 604 18.31 -40.53 6.58
C LEU A 604 17.04 -40.20 7.40
N GLU A 605 17.10 -39.15 8.19
CA GLU A 605 16.09 -38.72 9.16
C GLU A 605 14.79 -38.28 8.50
N ILE A 606 14.84 -37.83 7.23
CA ILE A 606 13.64 -37.52 6.45
C ILE A 606 12.73 -38.75 6.31
N ARG A 607 13.33 -39.94 6.20
CA ARG A 607 12.57 -41.19 6.17
C ARG A 607 11.86 -41.42 7.50
N ALA A 608 12.51 -41.12 8.62
CA ALA A 608 11.91 -41.25 9.95
C ALA A 608 10.65 -40.37 10.09
N VAL A 609 10.66 -39.16 9.50
CA VAL A 609 9.46 -38.30 9.46
C VAL A 609 8.38 -38.87 8.54
N MET A 610 8.74 -39.41 7.37
CA MET A 610 7.78 -40.06 6.46
C MET A 610 7.08 -41.25 7.12
N GLU A 611 7.80 -42.05 7.92
CA GLU A 611 7.23 -43.20 8.62
C GLU A 611 6.22 -42.82 9.73
N GLN A 612 6.21 -41.54 10.17
CA GLN A 612 5.23 -41.00 11.12
C GLN A 612 3.92 -40.58 10.45
N ILE A 613 3.86 -40.53 9.11
CA ILE A 613 2.65 -40.14 8.37
C ILE A 613 1.58 -41.24 8.54
N PRO A 614 0.34 -40.89 8.92
CA PRO A 614 -0.76 -41.84 9.01
C PRO A 614 -0.98 -42.59 7.69
N GLU A 615 -1.34 -43.87 7.75
CA GLU A 615 -1.72 -44.69 6.59
C GLU A 615 -0.61 -44.90 5.53
N ILE A 616 0.67 -44.71 5.89
CA ILE A 616 1.78 -44.97 4.96
C ILE A 616 2.10 -46.46 4.83
N GLN A 617 2.18 -46.96 3.59
CA GLN A 617 2.64 -48.32 3.30
C GLN A 617 4.17 -48.38 3.20
N LYS A 618 4.82 -49.09 4.13
CA LYS A 618 6.29 -49.20 4.19
C LYS A 618 6.92 -49.75 2.91
N ASP A 619 6.34 -50.79 2.31
CA ASP A 619 6.85 -51.37 1.06
C ASP A 619 6.80 -50.37 -0.10
N SER A 620 5.76 -49.55 -0.17
CA SER A 620 5.61 -48.50 -1.19
C SER A 620 6.62 -47.37 -0.99
N LEU A 621 6.92 -47.02 0.27
CA LEU A 621 7.98 -46.07 0.62
C LEU A 621 9.35 -46.62 0.25
N ASP A 622 9.65 -47.88 0.57
CA ASP A 622 10.91 -48.55 0.21
C ASP A 622 11.16 -48.59 -1.29
N GLN A 623 10.13 -48.92 -2.07
CA GLN A 623 10.24 -48.92 -3.53
C GLN A 623 10.48 -47.52 -4.10
N PHE A 624 9.91 -46.48 -3.49
CA PHE A 624 10.12 -45.10 -3.91
C PHE A 624 11.54 -44.63 -3.55
N ASP A 625 11.99 -44.89 -2.33
CA ASP A 625 13.34 -44.58 -1.82
C ASP A 625 14.41 -45.23 -2.72
N CYS A 626 14.30 -46.53 -2.99
CA CYS A 626 15.25 -47.26 -3.83
C CYS A 626 15.36 -46.70 -5.26
N LYS A 627 14.23 -46.26 -5.83
CA LYS A 627 14.22 -45.64 -7.17
C LYS A 627 14.80 -44.23 -7.16
N LEU A 628 14.63 -43.49 -6.07
CA LEU A 628 15.15 -42.12 -5.92
C LEU A 628 16.66 -42.13 -5.72
N LEU A 629 17.17 -43.01 -4.85
CA LEU A 629 18.60 -43.13 -4.52
C LEU A 629 19.45 -43.72 -5.65
N ASN A 630 18.83 -44.39 -6.63
CA ASN A 630 19.55 -45.00 -7.75
C ASN A 630 19.27 -44.26 -9.07
N PRO A 631 20.18 -43.38 -9.52
CA PRO A 631 20.00 -42.57 -10.74
C PRO A 631 19.73 -43.42 -11.99
N SER A 632 20.25 -44.66 -12.04
CA SER A 632 20.06 -45.58 -13.17
C SER A 632 18.62 -46.08 -13.32
N LEU A 633 17.81 -46.01 -12.25
CA LEU A 633 16.39 -46.39 -12.22
C LEU A 633 15.44 -45.21 -12.48
N GLN A 634 15.96 -43.97 -12.57
CA GLN A 634 15.17 -42.74 -12.79
C GLN A 634 14.75 -42.55 -14.27
N LYS A 635 14.18 -43.58 -14.91
CA LYS A 635 13.64 -43.50 -16.29
C LYS A 635 12.21 -42.95 -16.37
N VAL A 636 11.60 -42.66 -15.23
CA VAL A 636 10.18 -42.28 -15.11
C VAL A 636 10.04 -40.75 -15.12
N ALA A 637 9.12 -40.23 -15.95
CA ALA A 637 8.79 -38.81 -16.03
C ALA A 637 8.45 -38.21 -14.65
N ASP A 638 8.97 -37.01 -14.35
CA ASP A 638 8.81 -36.30 -13.06
C ASP A 638 7.36 -36.23 -12.59
N LYS A 639 6.41 -36.02 -13.52
CA LYS A 639 4.98 -35.96 -13.21
C LYS A 639 4.49 -37.22 -12.50
N ARG A 640 4.91 -38.41 -12.97
CA ARG A 640 4.52 -39.69 -12.37
C ARG A 640 5.19 -39.91 -11.01
N ARG A 641 6.42 -39.41 -10.81
CA ARG A 641 7.11 -39.48 -9.50
C ARG A 641 6.41 -38.60 -8.46
N LYS A 642 6.01 -37.39 -8.85
CA LYS A 642 5.23 -36.49 -7.98
C LYS A 642 3.86 -37.07 -7.62
N ASP A 643 3.16 -37.67 -8.58
CA ASP A 643 1.87 -38.34 -8.32
C ASP A 643 2.03 -39.55 -7.39
N GLN A 644 3.10 -40.34 -7.55
CA GLN A 644 3.42 -41.45 -6.66
C GLN A 644 3.74 -40.95 -5.24
N PHE A 645 4.54 -39.89 -5.12
CA PHE A 645 4.86 -39.25 -3.84
C PHE A 645 3.63 -38.70 -3.13
N LYS A 646 2.71 -38.06 -3.88
CA LYS A 646 1.44 -37.57 -3.34
C LYS A 646 0.64 -38.68 -2.64
N ARG A 647 0.66 -39.91 -3.17
CA ARG A 647 -0.02 -41.05 -2.54
C ARG A 647 0.63 -41.46 -1.22
N LEU A 648 1.96 -41.34 -1.10
CA LEU A 648 2.68 -41.67 0.14
C LEU A 648 2.34 -40.72 1.29
N ILE A 649 2.12 -39.43 0.98
CA ILE A 649 1.83 -38.39 1.98
C ILE A 649 0.33 -38.09 2.15
N ALA A 650 -0.54 -38.92 1.58
CA ALA A 650 -1.99 -38.68 1.55
C ALA A 650 -2.61 -38.56 2.95
N GLY A 651 -2.08 -39.30 3.94
CA GLY A 651 -2.55 -39.24 5.33
C GLY A 651 -2.28 -37.92 6.05
N CYS A 652 -1.45 -37.04 5.48
CA CYS A 652 -1.22 -35.68 5.98
C CYS A 652 -2.06 -34.61 5.26
N ILE A 653 -2.81 -34.96 4.22
CA ILE A 653 -3.63 -33.99 3.47
C ILE A 653 -4.87 -33.70 4.31
N GLY A 654 -4.99 -32.46 4.81
CA GLY A 654 -6.15 -32.00 5.55
C GLY A 654 -7.44 -32.21 4.75
N LYS A 655 -8.46 -32.79 5.39
CA LYS A 655 -9.78 -33.04 4.79
C LYS A 655 -10.74 -31.91 5.17
N PRO A 656 -11.65 -31.48 4.28
CA PRO A 656 -12.69 -30.51 4.61
C PRO A 656 -13.52 -30.93 5.84
N LEU A 657 -13.80 -30.01 6.75
CA LEU A 657 -14.70 -30.23 7.90
C LEU A 657 -16.09 -30.75 7.48
N GLY A 658 -16.56 -30.38 6.28
CA GLY A 658 -17.80 -30.88 5.69
C GLY A 658 -17.78 -32.39 5.34
N GLU A 659 -16.61 -32.98 5.09
CA GLU A 659 -16.45 -34.42 4.86
C GLU A 659 -16.42 -35.22 6.17
N GLN A 660 -16.10 -34.59 7.32
CA GLN A 660 -16.12 -35.24 8.63
C GLN A 660 -17.54 -35.45 9.18
N PHE A 661 -18.53 -34.63 8.78
CA PHE A 661 -19.85 -34.61 9.43
C PHE A 661 -21.11 -34.77 8.56
N ARG A 662 -21.07 -34.87 7.21
CA ARG A 662 -22.21 -35.45 6.43
C ARG A 662 -21.97 -35.71 4.93
N LYS A 663 -22.78 -36.66 4.43
CA LYS A 663 -22.99 -37.21 3.08
C LYS A 663 -22.52 -36.35 1.89
N GLU A 664 -21.67 -36.93 1.04
CA GLU A 664 -21.10 -36.39 -0.19
C GLU A 664 -22.13 -35.65 -1.07
N VAL A 665 -22.01 -34.32 -1.14
CA VAL A 665 -22.51 -33.53 -2.27
C VAL A 665 -21.39 -32.59 -2.70
N HIS A 666 -20.51 -33.11 -3.55
CA HIS A 666 -19.36 -32.37 -4.09
C HIS A 666 -19.77 -31.60 -5.34
N ILE A 667 -20.44 -30.45 -5.18
CA ILE A 667 -20.70 -29.54 -6.29
C ILE A 667 -19.82 -28.29 -6.14
N LYS A 668 -18.55 -28.42 -6.54
CA LYS A 668 -17.57 -27.31 -6.57
C LYS A 668 -17.92 -26.20 -7.59
N ASN A 669 -18.85 -26.46 -8.50
CA ASN A 669 -19.12 -25.61 -9.67
C ASN A 669 -20.46 -24.85 -9.62
N LEU A 670 -21.15 -24.82 -8.49
CA LEU A 670 -22.30 -23.92 -8.35
C LEU A 670 -21.79 -22.51 -8.04
N PRO A 671 -22.10 -21.50 -8.88
CA PRO A 671 -21.90 -20.12 -8.44
C PRO A 671 -22.70 -19.90 -7.15
N SER A 672 -22.08 -19.30 -6.14
CA SER A 672 -22.79 -18.92 -4.90
C SER A 672 -24.10 -18.22 -5.26
N LEU A 673 -25.21 -18.67 -4.68
CA LEU A 673 -26.54 -18.06 -4.85
C LEU A 673 -26.56 -16.58 -4.41
N PHE A 674 -25.55 -16.15 -3.65
CA PHE A 674 -25.25 -14.75 -3.35
C PHE A 674 -24.01 -14.30 -4.13
N LYS A 675 -24.18 -14.06 -5.43
CA LYS A 675 -23.40 -13.00 -6.08
C LYS A 675 -24.05 -11.68 -5.69
N LYS A 676 -23.30 -10.73 -5.12
CA LYS A 676 -23.67 -9.31 -5.26
C LYS A 676 -23.93 -9.11 -6.75
N SER A 677 -25.15 -8.72 -7.11
CA SER A 677 -25.48 -8.43 -8.50
C SER A 677 -24.48 -7.40 -9.00
N LYS A 678 -23.63 -7.79 -9.96
CA LYS A 678 -23.11 -6.81 -10.91
C LYS A 678 -24.35 -6.23 -11.59
N PRO A 679 -24.51 -4.90 -11.72
CA PRO A 679 -25.55 -4.36 -12.56
C PRO A 679 -25.31 -4.91 -13.96
N VAL A 680 -26.20 -5.79 -14.41
CA VAL A 680 -26.23 -6.24 -15.81
C VAL A 680 -26.73 -5.04 -16.59
N LEU A 681 -25.89 -4.50 -17.47
CA LEU A 681 -26.36 -3.66 -18.57
C LEU A 681 -27.26 -4.55 -19.43
N GLU A 682 -28.57 -4.33 -19.38
CA GLU A 682 -29.49 -4.86 -20.37
C GLU A 682 -29.07 -4.32 -21.73
N THR A 683 -28.46 -5.21 -22.52
CA THR A 683 -28.28 -5.01 -23.94
C THR A 683 -29.52 -5.61 -24.59
N GLU A 684 -30.59 -4.82 -24.74
CA GLU A 684 -31.69 -5.20 -25.61
C GLU A 684 -31.21 -5.06 -27.06
N VAL A 685 -30.89 -6.21 -27.65
CA VAL A 685 -30.79 -6.37 -29.09
C VAL A 685 -32.23 -6.40 -29.62
N LEU A 686 -32.60 -5.33 -30.31
CA LEU A 686 -33.75 -5.26 -31.20
C LEU A 686 -33.55 -6.24 -32.36
N ASP A 687 -34.54 -7.10 -32.60
CA ASP A 687 -34.94 -7.49 -33.95
C ASP A 687 -36.43 -7.93 -33.95
N ASN A 688 -37.25 -7.07 -34.58
CA ASN A 688 -38.50 -7.27 -35.34
C ASN A 688 -39.57 -8.27 -34.81
N GLU A 689 -40.86 -7.94 -34.68
CA GLU A 689 -41.77 -7.39 -35.70
C GLU A 689 -43.02 -6.71 -35.08
N GLU A 690 -43.52 -5.69 -35.79
CA GLU A 690 -44.92 -5.22 -35.89
C GLU A 690 -45.72 -4.85 -34.63
N GLY A 691 -45.71 -3.55 -34.30
CA GLY A 691 -46.70 -2.92 -33.43
C GLY A 691 -46.46 -1.42 -33.27
N GLY A 692 -46.96 -0.62 -34.20
CA GLY A 692 -46.62 0.80 -34.36
C GLY A 692 -46.99 1.72 -33.18
N LEU A 693 -46.06 2.64 -32.89
CA LEU A 693 -46.13 3.80 -31.97
C LEU A 693 -47.21 4.86 -32.30
N ALA A 694 -48.17 4.53 -33.18
CA ALA A 694 -49.20 5.46 -33.66
C ALA A 694 -50.51 5.41 -32.83
N THR A 695 -50.63 4.54 -31.82
CA THR A 695 -51.87 4.38 -31.03
C THR A 695 -51.92 5.16 -29.72
N ILE A 696 -50.92 6.01 -29.43
CA ILE A 696 -50.87 6.78 -28.18
C ILE A 696 -51.24 8.27 -28.38
N PHE A 697 -51.48 8.73 -29.62
CA PHE A 697 -51.81 10.14 -29.91
C PHE A 697 -52.92 10.33 -30.95
N GLU A 698 -54.06 9.66 -30.78
CA GLU A 698 -55.33 10.14 -31.36
C GLU A 698 -56.24 10.68 -30.23
N PRO A 699 -57.03 11.74 -30.51
CA PRO A 699 -57.40 12.78 -29.54
C PRO A 699 -58.32 12.36 -28.39
#